data_AF-A0A2D4KG58-F1
#
_entry.id   AF-A0A2D4KG58-F1
#
_cell.length_a   1.000
_cell.length_b   1.000
_cell.length_c   1.000
_cell.angle_alpha   90.00
_cell.angle_beta   90.00
_cell.angle_gamma   90.00
#
_symmetry.space_group_name_H-M   'P 1'
#
loop_
_entity.id
_entity.type
_entity.pdbx_description
1 polymer ?
#
loop_
_entity_poly.entity_id
_entity_poly.type
_entity_poly.pdbx_seq_one_letter_code
_entity_poly.pdbx_strand_id
1 'polypeptide(L)'
;ELRKKEEQLSTYEEKLFDVCGSQDFESDLNKLQHDIEKTSKQRAMLAGATAVYSQFITQLADEKQSCCPVCQRVFQTEAELQDVINDLQAKLRLAPDKLKTTESELKKREKKRDDMISLKPIRQTVSELHEKDIPELRNKLQILNREIKSLKADIEEQETLLGTIITEEESAKACLQDITLMERDQIDLKDVERKIAQQAARLQGVDLGRSLLQVSQEKQEKKHQWDIVTSKIELKQTLKQDQQNQVQHLKCTVNELKAEKLQISSSMQRRQQLEEQTAELTTEVQSLNREIKDAKEQLFPLETTLGKLQQEKEELSNKKNTSYKITQEKINDIKEKVKNIHNHMREIENYIQGGKDEYKQQKESELEKVTVQLKDSEKKKEKINKEMGTIRQDIDTQKTQERWLEDNLTLRKRNEDLKEVEDNIKQLLKEMGEMQVPQLKRNQKHLEEKIEDLKRSHNLALGRQHGFEEEILRYKRELKEQQFKNAEEKYREMMIIMRTTELANKDLDIYYRALDQAIMTFHSMKMEEINKIIRDLWRSTYRGQDIDYIEIRSDADENISASDKRRSYNYRVVMTKGDTALDMRGRCSAGQKVLASLIIRLALAESFCLNCGILALDEPTTNLDRENIESFAHALVDRFLYLEMEFNTKH
;
A
#
# COMPACT_ATOMS: atom_id res chain seq x y z
N GLU A 1 0.97 -13.08 41.85
CA GLU A 1 2.16 -12.24 42.11
C GLU A 1 1.92 -11.27 43.25
N LEU A 2 0.93 -10.38 43.15
CA LEU A 2 0.55 -9.44 44.23
C LEU A 2 0.48 -10.10 45.63
N ARG A 3 -0.27 -11.20 45.78
CA ARG A 3 -0.37 -11.93 47.07
C ARG A 3 0.98 -12.37 47.64
N LYS A 4 1.91 -12.82 46.78
CA LYS A 4 3.26 -13.23 47.22
C LYS A 4 4.07 -12.03 47.74
N LYS A 5 3.92 -10.86 47.10
CA LYS A 5 4.58 -9.61 47.50
C LYS A 5 3.97 -9.03 48.78
N GLU A 6 2.65 -9.17 48.97
CA GLU A 6 1.96 -8.80 50.22
C GLU A 6 2.36 -9.71 51.40
N GLU A 7 2.49 -11.02 51.19
CA GLU A 7 3.00 -11.96 52.20
C GLU A 7 4.48 -11.68 52.55
N GLN A 8 5.30 -11.36 51.56
CA GLN A 8 6.69 -10.95 51.77
C GLN A 8 6.82 -9.66 52.58
N LEU A 9 5.98 -8.66 52.30
CA LEU A 9 5.90 -7.43 53.07
C LEU A 9 5.58 -7.73 54.54
N SER A 10 4.52 -8.50 54.80
CA SER A 10 4.11 -8.89 56.17
C SER A 10 5.24 -9.59 56.93
N THR A 11 5.93 -10.52 56.27
CA THR A 11 7.03 -11.28 56.89
C THR A 11 8.23 -10.38 57.23
N TYR A 12 8.52 -9.37 56.41
CA TYR A 12 9.61 -8.43 56.67
C TYR A 12 9.24 -7.37 57.69
N GLU A 13 7.98 -6.93 57.74
CA GLU A 13 7.47 -6.03 58.78
C GLU A 13 7.51 -6.70 60.17
N GLU A 14 7.13 -7.97 60.28
CA GLU A 14 7.25 -8.76 61.52
C GLU A 14 8.72 -8.82 62.01
N LYS A 15 9.66 -9.15 61.13
CA LYS A 15 11.10 -9.21 61.46
C LYS A 15 11.67 -7.85 61.90
N LEU A 16 11.19 -6.76 61.32
CA LEU A 16 11.59 -5.40 61.71
C LEU A 16 11.00 -5.03 63.07
N PHE A 17 9.75 -5.42 63.33
CA PHE A 17 9.06 -5.15 64.59
C PHE A 17 9.72 -5.88 65.78
N ASP A 18 10.08 -7.15 65.61
CA ASP A 18 10.69 -7.97 66.68
C ASP A 18 12.01 -7.40 67.22
N VAL A 19 12.81 -6.74 66.38
CA VAL A 19 14.13 -6.21 66.77
C VAL A 19 14.07 -4.75 67.19
N CYS A 20 13.23 -3.94 66.54
CA CYS A 20 13.19 -2.50 66.78
C CYS A 20 12.18 -2.10 67.86
N GLY A 21 11.07 -2.84 68.01
CA GLY A 21 10.01 -2.54 68.97
C GLY A 21 9.25 -1.22 68.71
N SER A 22 9.60 -0.50 67.63
CA SER A 22 8.98 0.74 67.19
C SER A 22 9.01 0.83 65.65
N GLN A 23 8.20 1.72 65.08
CA GLN A 23 8.13 1.92 63.62
C GLN A 23 9.31 2.74 63.06
N ASP A 24 10.06 3.44 63.91
CA ASP A 24 11.00 4.48 63.48
C ASP A 24 12.46 4.01 63.60
N PHE A 25 12.80 3.06 62.72
CA PHE A 25 14.08 2.35 62.68
C PHE A 25 15.32 3.27 62.73
N GLU A 26 15.30 4.38 62.01
CA GLU A 26 16.44 5.28 61.86
C GLU A 26 16.66 6.14 63.12
N SER A 27 15.56 6.57 63.75
CA SER A 27 15.58 7.29 65.03
C SER A 27 16.14 6.42 66.15
N ASP A 28 15.71 5.15 66.22
CA ASP A 28 16.13 4.24 67.28
C ASP A 28 17.56 3.73 67.10
N LEU A 29 18.03 3.57 65.86
CA LEU A 29 19.42 3.25 65.57
C LEU A 29 20.35 4.41 65.97
N ASN A 30 19.95 5.66 65.71
CA ASN A 30 20.69 6.84 66.13
C ASN A 30 20.75 6.99 67.66
N LYS A 31 19.63 6.78 68.36
CA LYS A 31 19.59 6.76 69.83
C LYS A 31 20.51 5.68 70.40
N LEU A 32 20.48 4.48 69.83
CA LEU A 32 21.32 3.36 70.26
C LEU A 32 22.81 3.65 70.04
N GLN A 33 23.18 4.28 68.92
CA GLN A 33 24.56 4.72 68.68
C GLN A 33 25.02 5.77 69.69
N HIS A 34 24.17 6.75 70.02
CA HIS A 34 24.47 7.75 71.04
C HIS A 34 24.65 7.12 72.43
N ASP A 35 23.80 6.15 72.79
CA ASP A 35 23.90 5.42 74.06
C ASP A 35 25.16 4.54 74.13
N ILE A 36 25.57 3.91 73.02
CA ILE A 36 26.83 3.18 72.91
C ILE A 36 28.00 4.14 73.13
N GLU A 37 28.00 5.31 72.49
CA GLU A 37 29.06 6.29 72.64
C GLU A 37 29.16 6.79 74.08
N LYS A 38 28.02 7.07 74.73
CA LYS A 38 27.95 7.46 76.14
C LYS A 38 28.49 6.35 77.06
N THR A 39 28.07 5.11 76.84
CA THR A 39 28.51 3.94 77.63
C THR A 39 30.00 3.66 77.42
N SER A 40 30.49 3.82 76.20
CA SER A 40 31.91 3.66 75.84
C SER A 40 32.79 4.71 76.51
N LYS A 41 32.35 5.99 76.50
CA LYS A 41 33.01 7.08 77.23
C LYS A 41 33.06 6.81 78.73
N GLN A 42 31.96 6.31 79.32
CA GLN A 42 31.92 5.90 80.73
C GLN A 42 32.89 4.75 81.03
N ARG A 43 32.95 3.73 80.16
CA ARG A 43 33.92 2.62 80.28
C ARG A 43 35.35 3.14 80.22
N ALA A 44 35.67 4.03 79.28
CA ALA A 44 36.99 4.60 79.12
C ALA A 44 37.41 5.43 80.35
N MET A 45 36.49 6.22 80.90
CA MET A 45 36.73 6.99 82.12
C MET A 45 36.96 6.07 83.34
N LEU A 46 36.16 5.02 83.50
CA LEU A 46 36.32 4.05 84.59
C LEU A 46 37.61 3.23 84.46
N ALA A 47 37.97 2.82 83.24
CA ALA A 47 39.23 2.11 82.97
C ALA A 47 40.44 3.00 83.24
N GLY A 48 40.40 4.25 82.77
CA GLY A 48 41.45 5.25 83.03
C GLY A 48 41.60 5.54 84.53
N ALA A 49 40.50 5.78 85.24
CA ALA A 49 40.52 6.01 86.68
C ALA A 49 41.07 4.79 87.45
N THR A 50 40.67 3.57 87.08
CA THR A 50 41.17 2.34 87.71
C THR A 50 42.68 2.17 87.50
N ALA A 51 43.18 2.43 86.29
CA ALA A 51 44.61 2.34 85.99
C ALA A 51 45.43 3.37 86.79
N VAL A 52 44.99 4.63 86.81
CA VAL A 52 45.66 5.73 87.51
C VAL A 52 45.69 5.49 89.03
N TYR A 53 44.55 5.15 89.63
CA TYR A 53 44.48 4.89 91.06
C TYR A 53 45.26 3.64 91.47
N SER A 54 45.26 2.57 90.64
CA SER A 54 46.09 1.38 90.92
C SER A 54 47.57 1.74 90.90
N GLN A 55 48.01 2.54 89.92
CA GLN A 55 49.40 2.98 89.81
C GLN A 55 49.82 3.85 91.00
N PHE A 56 48.96 4.77 91.45
CA PHE A 56 49.22 5.58 92.64
C PHE A 56 49.30 4.75 93.93
N ILE A 57 48.46 3.72 94.08
CA ILE A 57 48.53 2.81 95.23
C ILE A 57 49.84 2.03 95.21
N THR A 58 50.28 1.50 94.05
CA THR A 58 51.56 0.77 93.94
C THR A 58 52.74 1.66 94.26
N GLN A 59 52.78 2.90 93.74
CA GLN A 59 53.85 3.86 94.04
C GLN A 59 53.91 4.21 95.53
N LEU A 60 52.76 4.41 96.17
CA LEU A 60 52.67 4.69 97.61
C LEU A 60 53.01 3.48 98.50
N ALA A 61 52.92 2.25 97.98
CA ALA A 61 53.17 1.02 98.73
C ALA A 61 54.62 0.50 98.61
N ASP A 62 55.27 0.69 97.45
CA ASP A 62 56.61 0.11 97.18
C ASP A 62 57.77 1.10 97.39
N GLU A 63 57.55 2.42 97.29
CA GLU A 63 58.64 3.41 97.41
C GLU A 63 58.84 3.84 98.88
N LYS A 64 60.06 3.66 99.41
CA LYS A 64 60.47 4.07 100.77
C LYS A 64 60.45 5.59 101.02
N GLN A 65 60.04 6.38 100.03
CA GLN A 65 59.80 7.82 100.14
C GLN A 65 58.30 8.05 100.28
N SER A 66 57.90 8.38 101.51
CA SER A 66 56.51 8.68 101.87
C SER A 66 56.07 10.04 101.31
N CYS A 67 55.93 10.19 99.98
CA CYS A 67 55.41 11.42 99.36
C CYS A 67 54.21 11.16 98.43
N CYS A 68 53.34 12.17 98.30
CA CYS A 68 52.13 12.07 97.48
C CYS A 68 52.47 12.04 95.97
N PRO A 69 51.95 11.10 95.15
CA PRO A 69 52.28 10.97 93.72
C PRO A 69 51.83 12.16 92.86
N VAL A 70 50.90 12.98 93.35
CA VAL A 70 50.32 14.10 92.59
C VAL A 70 51.01 15.42 92.92
N CYS A 71 51.26 15.71 94.20
CA CYS A 71 51.80 16.99 94.66
C CYS A 71 53.19 16.90 95.32
N GLN A 72 53.79 15.70 95.36
CA GLN A 72 55.13 15.40 95.89
C GLN A 72 55.37 15.82 97.36
N ARG A 73 54.31 16.16 98.10
CA ARG A 73 54.38 16.49 99.54
C ARG A 73 54.72 15.24 100.34
N VAL A 74 55.70 15.33 101.25
CA VAL A 74 56.09 14.25 102.16
C VAL A 74 55.06 14.12 103.30
N PHE A 75 54.58 12.90 103.55
CA PHE A 75 53.69 12.54 104.65
C PHE A 75 54.47 12.55 105.96
N GLN A 76 53.99 13.32 106.93
CA GLN A 76 54.71 13.55 108.19
C GLN A 76 54.51 12.40 109.20
N THR A 77 53.48 11.58 109.00
CA THR A 77 53.20 10.38 109.80
C THR A 77 52.74 9.21 108.92
N GLU A 78 53.10 7.99 109.33
CA GLU A 78 52.68 6.74 108.68
C GLU A 78 51.14 6.60 108.62
N ALA A 79 50.44 7.17 109.61
CA ALA A 79 48.98 7.18 109.67
C ALA A 79 48.34 7.97 108.51
N GLU A 80 48.88 9.15 108.17
CA GLU A 80 48.39 9.94 107.03
C GLU A 80 48.60 9.21 105.69
N LEU A 81 49.72 8.50 105.54
CA LEU A 81 50.00 7.69 104.34
C LEU A 81 48.98 6.54 104.22
N GLN A 82 48.74 5.82 105.32
CA GLN A 82 47.77 4.71 105.32
C GLN A 82 46.33 5.18 105.13
N ASP A 83 45.94 6.35 105.64
CA ASP A 83 44.61 6.91 105.40
C ASP A 83 44.39 7.26 103.92
N VAL A 84 45.41 7.80 103.24
CA VAL A 84 45.34 8.08 101.79
C VAL A 84 45.32 6.80 100.97
N ILE A 85 46.12 5.79 101.33
CA ILE A 85 46.08 4.47 100.67
C ILE A 85 44.71 3.82 100.88
N ASN A 86 44.14 3.88 102.08
CA ASN A 86 42.83 3.34 102.38
C ASN A 86 41.71 4.06 101.62
N ASP A 87 41.77 5.40 101.48
CA ASP A 87 40.80 6.17 100.68
C ASP A 87 40.91 5.83 99.18
N LEU A 88 42.13 5.69 98.64
CA LEU A 88 42.35 5.27 97.25
C LEU A 88 41.91 3.81 97.02
N GLN A 89 42.20 2.90 97.95
CA GLN A 89 41.75 1.50 97.89
C GLN A 89 40.22 1.38 98.02
N ALA A 90 39.58 2.19 98.86
CA ALA A 90 38.12 2.24 98.99
C ALA A 90 37.46 2.72 97.69
N LYS A 91 38.05 3.72 97.03
CA LYS A 91 37.60 4.20 95.70
C LYS A 91 37.85 3.17 94.60
N LEU A 92 38.94 2.39 94.68
CA LEU A 92 39.24 1.32 93.72
C LEU A 92 38.35 0.09 93.89
N ARG A 93 37.89 -0.22 95.10
CA ARG A 93 37.16 -1.46 95.41
C ARG A 93 35.87 -1.65 94.58
N LEU A 94 35.19 -0.55 94.24
CA LEU A 94 33.94 -0.57 93.47
C LEU A 94 34.13 -0.35 91.97
N ALA A 95 35.34 -0.02 91.51
CA ALA A 95 35.59 0.33 90.12
C ALA A 95 35.60 -0.89 89.16
N PRO A 96 36.22 -2.04 89.50
CA PRO A 96 36.22 -3.22 88.63
C PRO A 96 34.82 -3.78 88.35
N ASP A 97 33.95 -3.80 89.35
CA ASP A 97 32.58 -4.31 89.20
C ASP A 97 31.72 -3.39 88.33
N LYS A 98 31.85 -2.07 88.51
CA LYS A 98 31.20 -1.08 87.62
C LYS A 98 31.75 -1.17 86.20
N LEU A 99 33.06 -1.41 86.04
CA LEU A 99 33.69 -1.59 84.73
C LEU A 99 33.18 -2.84 84.02
N LYS A 100 33.10 -4.00 84.71
CA LYS A 100 32.50 -5.22 84.15
C LYS A 100 31.02 -5.03 83.79
N THR A 101 30.25 -4.35 84.63
CA THR A 101 28.82 -4.09 84.37
C THR A 101 28.65 -3.22 83.13
N THR A 102 29.38 -2.10 83.06
CA THR A 102 29.35 -1.19 81.90
C THR A 102 29.88 -1.84 80.62
N GLU A 103 30.88 -2.71 80.70
CA GLU A 103 31.38 -3.47 79.54
C GLU A 103 30.35 -4.52 79.06
N SER A 104 29.63 -5.16 79.98
CA SER A 104 28.56 -6.09 79.63
C SER A 104 27.36 -5.37 78.98
N GLU A 105 27.01 -4.18 79.46
CA GLU A 105 25.97 -3.33 78.85
C GLU A 105 26.40 -2.83 77.48
N LEU A 106 27.66 -2.41 77.32
CA LEU A 106 28.21 -1.98 76.05
C LEU A 106 28.13 -3.10 75.01
N LYS A 107 28.58 -4.32 75.37
CA LYS A 107 28.48 -5.49 74.47
C LYS A 107 27.03 -5.83 74.10
N LYS A 108 26.08 -5.71 75.04
CA LYS A 108 24.65 -5.92 74.75
C LYS A 108 24.12 -4.87 73.77
N ARG A 109 24.47 -3.59 73.96
CA ARG A 109 24.05 -2.49 73.08
C ARG A 109 24.70 -2.59 71.70
N GLU A 110 25.99 -2.94 71.62
CA GLU A 110 26.72 -3.17 70.36
C GLU A 110 26.12 -4.34 69.58
N LYS A 111 25.80 -5.45 70.24
CA LYS A 111 25.12 -6.58 69.60
C LYS A 111 23.76 -6.16 69.03
N LYS A 112 22.95 -5.42 69.81
CA LYS A 112 21.67 -4.90 69.33
C LYS A 112 21.83 -3.95 68.14
N ARG A 113 22.89 -3.14 68.12
CA ARG A 113 23.20 -2.25 66.98
C ARG A 113 23.55 -3.07 65.75
N ASP A 114 24.37 -4.10 65.89
CA ASP A 114 24.77 -4.94 64.76
C ASP A 114 23.57 -5.72 64.20
N ASP A 115 22.69 -6.22 65.08
CA ASP A 115 21.41 -6.81 64.71
C ASP A 115 20.52 -5.80 63.95
N MET A 116 20.39 -4.56 64.44
CA MET A 116 19.64 -3.51 63.74
C MET A 116 20.27 -3.18 62.38
N ILE A 117 21.60 -2.98 62.29
CA ILE A 117 22.29 -2.69 61.02
C ILE A 117 22.05 -3.79 59.98
N SER A 118 22.01 -5.06 60.41
CA SER A 118 21.72 -6.20 59.52
C SER A 118 20.32 -6.15 58.89
N LEU A 119 19.38 -5.43 59.50
CA LEU A 119 18.00 -5.25 59.03
C LEU A 119 17.81 -4.02 58.13
N LYS A 120 18.83 -3.16 57.96
CA LYS A 120 18.76 -1.97 57.09
C LYS A 120 18.40 -2.32 55.63
N PRO A 121 18.96 -3.38 55.01
CA PRO A 121 18.55 -3.81 53.67
C PRO A 121 17.08 -4.26 53.63
N ILE A 122 16.63 -4.97 54.68
CA ILE A 122 15.23 -5.43 54.79
C ILE A 122 14.28 -4.22 54.86
N ARG A 123 14.63 -3.17 55.62
CA ARG A 123 13.83 -1.94 55.69
C ARG A 123 13.73 -1.23 54.33
N GLN A 124 14.80 -1.18 53.55
CA GLN A 124 14.79 -0.63 52.19
C GLN A 124 13.85 -1.44 51.29
N THR A 125 13.96 -2.78 51.31
CA THR A 125 13.05 -3.64 50.54
C THR A 125 11.59 -3.50 50.97
N VAL A 126 11.30 -3.30 52.26
CA VAL A 126 9.93 -3.04 52.74
C VAL A 126 9.40 -1.70 52.20
N SER A 127 10.23 -0.65 52.17
CA SER A 127 9.85 0.64 51.59
C SER A 127 9.55 0.52 50.10
N GLU A 128 10.39 -0.19 49.34
CA GLU A 128 10.19 -0.43 47.92
C GLU A 128 8.93 -1.26 47.64
N LEU A 129 8.70 -2.31 48.44
CA LEU A 129 7.50 -3.14 48.35
C LEU A 129 6.22 -2.35 48.65
N HIS A 130 6.24 -1.50 49.68
CA HIS A 130 5.09 -0.75 50.14
C HIS A 130 4.76 0.44 49.23
N GLU A 131 5.76 1.21 48.81
CA GLU A 131 5.58 2.46 48.06
C GLU A 131 5.48 2.26 46.55
N LYS A 132 6.10 1.21 45.99
CA LYS A 132 6.16 1.00 44.53
C LYS A 132 5.53 -0.31 44.09
N ASP A 133 6.09 -1.46 44.47
CA ASP A 133 5.74 -2.74 43.86
C ASP A 133 4.25 -3.12 44.07
N ILE A 134 3.75 -3.02 45.31
CA ILE A 134 2.36 -3.40 45.64
C ILE A 134 1.35 -2.44 44.98
N PRO A 135 1.50 -1.10 45.07
CA PRO A 135 0.62 -0.16 44.37
C PRO A 135 0.62 -0.35 42.84
N GLU A 136 1.78 -0.55 42.22
CA GLU A 136 1.88 -0.78 40.77
C GLU A 136 1.18 -2.06 40.35
N LEU A 137 1.38 -3.16 41.08
CA LEU A 137 0.71 -4.43 40.82
C LEU A 137 -0.81 -4.35 41.02
N ARG A 138 -1.28 -3.59 42.02
CA ARG A 138 -2.73 -3.33 42.23
C ARG A 138 -3.33 -2.52 41.09
N ASN A 139 -2.63 -1.48 40.62
CA ASN A 139 -3.07 -0.68 39.47
C ASN A 139 -3.13 -1.51 38.19
N LYS A 140 -2.10 -2.32 37.91
CA LYS A 140 -2.09 -3.25 36.76
C LYS A 140 -3.27 -4.23 36.82
N LEU A 141 -3.54 -4.82 37.99
CA LEU A 141 -4.71 -5.69 38.16
C LEU A 141 -6.04 -4.96 37.97
N GLN A 142 -6.15 -3.71 38.39
CA GLN A 142 -7.36 -2.93 38.20
C GLN A 142 -7.61 -2.61 36.73
N ILE A 143 -6.56 -2.26 35.97
CA ILE A 143 -6.63 -2.02 34.53
C ILE A 143 -7.06 -3.30 33.80
N LEU A 144 -6.36 -4.41 34.04
CA LEU A 144 -6.71 -5.71 33.45
C LEU A 144 -8.14 -6.13 33.77
N ASN A 145 -8.62 -5.91 35.01
CA ASN A 145 -10.00 -6.23 35.35
C ASN A 145 -11.03 -5.33 34.64
N ARG A 146 -10.69 -4.07 34.32
CA ARG A 146 -11.54 -3.19 33.51
C ARG A 146 -11.58 -3.67 32.06
N GLU A 147 -10.43 -4.03 31.50
CA GLU A 147 -10.33 -4.58 30.13
C GLU A 147 -11.09 -5.92 30.00
N ILE A 148 -10.98 -6.80 30.99
CA ILE A 148 -11.76 -8.06 31.00
C ILE A 148 -13.27 -7.76 31.02
N LYS A 149 -13.71 -6.75 31.78
CA LYS A 149 -15.12 -6.36 31.81
C LYS A 149 -15.61 -5.76 30.50
N SER A 150 -14.82 -4.90 29.87
CA SER A 150 -15.17 -4.33 28.56
C SER A 150 -15.24 -5.42 27.49
N LEU A 151 -14.24 -6.29 27.43
CA LEU A 151 -14.22 -7.40 26.47
C LEU A 151 -15.40 -8.36 26.65
N LYS A 152 -15.83 -8.60 27.89
CA LYS A 152 -17.05 -9.42 28.14
C LYS A 152 -18.32 -8.73 27.65
N ALA A 153 -18.44 -7.41 27.86
CA ALA A 153 -19.57 -6.66 27.35
C ALA A 153 -19.60 -6.65 25.82
N ASP A 154 -18.43 -6.50 25.17
CA ASP A 154 -18.30 -6.56 23.72
C ASP A 154 -18.70 -7.95 23.18
N ILE A 155 -18.30 -9.04 23.87
CA ILE A 155 -18.70 -10.41 23.51
C ILE A 155 -20.22 -10.58 23.61
N GLU A 156 -20.83 -10.15 24.72
CA GLU A 156 -22.29 -10.22 24.89
C GLU A 156 -23.02 -9.41 23.81
N GLU A 157 -22.54 -8.22 23.45
CA GLU A 157 -23.10 -7.41 22.36
C GLU A 157 -23.02 -8.15 21.02
N GLN A 158 -21.85 -8.71 20.67
CA GLN A 158 -21.69 -9.48 19.44
C GLN A 158 -22.54 -10.75 19.40
N GLU A 159 -22.70 -11.46 20.52
CA GLU A 159 -23.56 -12.64 20.63
C GLU A 159 -25.04 -12.28 20.42
N THR A 160 -25.50 -11.14 20.96
CA THR A 160 -26.88 -10.67 20.71
C THR A 160 -27.10 -10.30 19.25
N LEU A 161 -26.15 -9.62 18.61
CA LEU A 161 -26.21 -9.27 17.19
C LEU A 161 -26.21 -10.51 16.30
N LEU A 162 -25.40 -11.51 16.64
CA LEU A 162 -25.39 -12.80 15.93
C LEU A 162 -26.75 -13.50 16.07
N GLY A 163 -27.33 -13.50 17.27
CA GLY A 163 -28.68 -14.03 17.52
C GLY A 163 -29.74 -13.37 16.63
N THR A 164 -29.72 -12.04 16.51
CA THR A 164 -30.67 -11.33 15.62
C THR A 164 -30.47 -11.69 14.16
N ILE A 165 -29.22 -11.73 13.68
CA ILE A 165 -28.91 -12.06 12.28
C ILE A 165 -29.35 -13.50 11.94
N ILE A 166 -29.16 -14.45 12.86
CA ILE A 166 -29.61 -15.84 12.66
C ILE A 166 -31.14 -15.90 12.52
N THR A 167 -31.89 -15.18 13.37
CA THR A 167 -33.35 -15.14 13.25
C THR A 167 -33.82 -14.50 11.94
N GLU A 168 -33.13 -13.46 11.46
CA GLU A 168 -33.41 -12.84 10.17
C GLU A 168 -33.10 -13.82 9.01
N GLU A 169 -31.99 -14.53 9.06
CA GLU A 169 -31.62 -15.55 8.08
C GLU A 169 -32.65 -16.69 8.03
N GLU A 170 -33.09 -17.19 9.18
CA GLU A 170 -34.13 -18.22 9.27
C GLU A 170 -35.46 -17.73 8.69
N SER A 171 -35.85 -16.49 8.97
CA SER A 171 -37.05 -15.87 8.38
C SER A 171 -36.95 -15.73 6.86
N ALA A 172 -35.78 -15.33 6.35
CA ALA A 172 -35.52 -15.20 4.92
C ALA A 172 -35.55 -16.58 4.23
N LYS A 173 -35.00 -17.62 4.88
CA LYS A 173 -35.08 -19.02 4.39
C LYS A 173 -36.52 -19.53 4.35
N ALA A 174 -37.34 -19.21 5.35
CA ALA A 174 -38.75 -19.57 5.36
C ALA A 174 -39.50 -18.93 4.18
N CYS A 175 -39.25 -17.64 3.92
CA CYS A 175 -39.86 -16.92 2.78
C CYS A 175 -39.37 -17.41 1.41
N LEU A 176 -38.21 -18.07 1.32
CA LEU A 176 -37.63 -18.50 0.05
C LEU A 176 -38.51 -19.54 -0.68
N GLN A 177 -39.19 -20.41 0.08
CA GLN A 177 -40.12 -21.38 -0.48
C GLN A 177 -41.37 -20.69 -1.05
N ASP A 178 -41.91 -19.68 -0.36
CA ASP A 178 -43.06 -18.93 -0.84
C ASP A 178 -42.69 -18.06 -2.05
N ILE A 179 -41.49 -17.47 -2.07
CA ILE A 179 -40.98 -16.70 -3.23
C ILE A 179 -40.83 -17.60 -4.45
N THR A 180 -40.29 -18.80 -4.29
CA THR A 180 -40.15 -19.76 -5.41
C THR A 180 -41.49 -20.25 -5.93
N LEU A 181 -42.49 -20.44 -5.05
CA LEU A 181 -43.87 -20.70 -5.46
C LEU A 181 -44.48 -19.51 -6.21
N MET A 182 -44.28 -18.29 -5.70
CA MET A 182 -44.78 -17.06 -6.35
C MET A 182 -44.14 -16.83 -7.73
N GLU A 183 -42.85 -17.11 -7.91
CA GLU A 183 -42.18 -17.07 -9.21
C GLU A 183 -42.79 -18.09 -10.19
N ARG A 184 -43.05 -19.31 -9.72
CA ARG A 184 -43.70 -20.35 -10.52
C ARG A 184 -45.12 -19.92 -10.92
N ASP A 185 -45.92 -19.45 -9.96
CA ASP A 185 -47.28 -18.97 -10.22
C ASP A 185 -47.27 -17.80 -11.19
N GLN A 186 -46.29 -16.90 -11.11
CA GLN A 186 -46.13 -15.79 -12.06
C GLN A 186 -45.83 -16.27 -13.49
N ILE A 187 -45.03 -17.33 -13.63
CA ILE A 187 -44.76 -17.96 -14.93
C ILE A 187 -46.04 -18.60 -15.48
N ASP A 188 -46.78 -19.32 -14.64
CA ASP A 188 -48.03 -19.97 -15.01
C ASP A 188 -49.10 -18.94 -15.40
N LEU A 189 -49.19 -17.82 -14.68
CA LEU A 189 -50.11 -16.70 -14.98
C LEU A 189 -49.81 -16.09 -16.35
N LYS A 190 -48.52 -15.84 -16.66
CA LYS A 190 -48.10 -15.36 -17.99
C LYS A 190 -48.44 -16.36 -19.10
N ASP A 191 -48.30 -17.66 -18.84
CA ASP A 191 -48.67 -18.69 -19.82
C ASP A 191 -50.19 -18.75 -20.04
N VAL A 192 -50.99 -18.60 -18.98
CA VAL A 192 -52.45 -18.51 -19.08
C VAL A 192 -52.88 -17.24 -19.81
N GLU A 193 -52.31 -16.07 -19.51
CA GLU A 193 -52.55 -14.82 -20.24
C GLU A 193 -52.21 -14.95 -21.72
N ARG A 194 -51.09 -15.60 -22.04
CA ARG A 194 -50.71 -15.91 -23.43
C ARG A 194 -51.73 -16.81 -24.11
N LYS A 195 -52.21 -17.86 -23.43
CA LYS A 195 -53.26 -18.76 -23.97
C LYS A 195 -54.58 -18.02 -24.16
N ILE A 196 -54.97 -17.14 -23.24
CA ILE A 196 -56.16 -16.28 -23.36
C ILE A 196 -56.02 -15.36 -24.58
N ALA A 197 -54.88 -14.68 -24.74
CA ALA A 197 -54.63 -13.82 -25.90
C ALA A 197 -54.68 -14.61 -27.22
N GLN A 198 -54.14 -15.83 -27.24
CA GLN A 198 -54.21 -16.71 -28.41
C GLN A 198 -55.64 -17.16 -28.74
N GLN A 199 -56.46 -17.46 -27.73
CA GLN A 199 -57.87 -17.83 -27.93
C GLN A 199 -58.73 -16.61 -28.33
N ALA A 200 -58.48 -15.44 -27.74
CA ALA A 200 -59.12 -14.18 -28.11
C ALA A 200 -58.83 -13.79 -29.57
N ALA A 201 -57.58 -13.96 -30.02
CA ALA A 201 -57.20 -13.74 -31.41
C ALA A 201 -57.88 -14.73 -32.38
N ARG A 202 -58.14 -15.97 -31.96
CA ARG A 202 -58.90 -16.95 -32.76
C ARG A 202 -60.39 -16.62 -32.84
N LEU A 203 -60.95 -15.97 -31.82
CA LEU A 203 -62.35 -15.52 -31.80
C LEU A 203 -62.58 -14.22 -32.59
N GLN A 204 -61.53 -13.41 -32.80
CA GLN A 204 -61.57 -12.15 -33.57
C GLN A 204 -61.51 -12.34 -35.11
N GLY A 205 -61.74 -13.56 -35.60
CA GLY A 205 -61.52 -13.95 -37.00
C GLY A 205 -62.76 -14.06 -37.89
N VAL A 206 -63.92 -13.49 -37.53
CA VAL A 206 -65.10 -13.46 -38.43
C VAL A 206 -65.68 -12.05 -38.46
N ASP A 207 -65.12 -11.22 -39.33
CA ASP A 207 -65.66 -9.92 -39.72
C ASP A 207 -65.81 -9.94 -41.26
N LEU A 208 -67.03 -10.15 -41.75
CA LEU A 208 -67.39 -10.42 -43.16
C LEU A 208 -67.31 -9.19 -44.09
N GLY A 209 -66.63 -8.12 -43.66
CA GLY A 209 -66.61 -6.82 -44.37
C GLY A 209 -65.23 -6.27 -44.76
N ARG A 210 -64.15 -7.07 -44.72
CA ARG A 210 -62.79 -6.55 -44.96
C ARG A 210 -62.22 -6.93 -46.32
N SER A 211 -61.70 -5.94 -47.04
CA SER A 211 -61.01 -6.13 -48.32
C SER A 211 -59.56 -6.61 -48.12
N LEU A 212 -59.09 -7.49 -49.01
CA LEU A 212 -57.73 -8.09 -48.96
C LEU A 212 -56.60 -7.04 -48.93
N LEU A 213 -56.84 -5.87 -49.54
CA LEU A 213 -55.91 -4.73 -49.57
C LEU A 213 -55.74 -4.06 -48.20
N GLN A 214 -56.82 -3.87 -47.44
CA GLN A 214 -56.75 -3.31 -46.08
C GLN A 214 -55.99 -4.25 -45.14
N VAL A 215 -56.25 -5.56 -45.23
CA VAL A 215 -55.52 -6.56 -44.44
C VAL A 215 -54.03 -6.63 -44.80
N SER A 216 -53.69 -6.44 -46.08
CA SER A 216 -52.30 -6.38 -46.53
C SER A 216 -51.56 -5.15 -45.99
N GLN A 217 -52.19 -3.97 -46.04
CA GLN A 217 -51.60 -2.74 -45.51
C GLN A 217 -51.43 -2.79 -44.00
N GLU A 218 -52.45 -3.25 -43.25
CA GLU A 218 -52.35 -3.44 -41.80
C GLU A 218 -51.28 -4.45 -41.41
N LYS A 219 -51.12 -5.53 -42.19
CA LYS A 219 -50.04 -6.52 -41.99
C LYS A 219 -48.66 -5.89 -42.20
N GLN A 220 -48.49 -5.04 -43.20
CA GLN A 220 -47.23 -4.33 -43.46
C GLN A 220 -46.93 -3.30 -42.37
N GLU A 221 -47.93 -2.53 -41.94
CA GLU A 221 -47.85 -1.57 -40.85
C GLU A 221 -47.45 -2.27 -39.53
N LYS A 222 -48.12 -3.38 -39.20
CA LYS A 222 -47.82 -4.15 -37.99
C LYS A 222 -46.47 -4.86 -38.06
N LYS A 223 -46.05 -5.31 -39.24
CA LYS A 223 -44.71 -5.86 -39.45
C LYS A 223 -43.64 -4.78 -39.24
N HIS A 224 -43.86 -3.57 -39.76
CA HIS A 224 -42.93 -2.47 -39.56
C HIS A 224 -42.85 -2.04 -38.08
N GLN A 225 -43.99 -1.99 -37.38
CA GLN A 225 -44.01 -1.77 -35.93
C GLN A 225 -43.27 -2.88 -35.17
N TRP A 226 -43.43 -4.14 -35.59
CA TRP A 226 -42.72 -5.27 -35.00
C TRP A 226 -41.21 -5.20 -35.23
N ASP A 227 -40.76 -4.84 -36.44
CA ASP A 227 -39.34 -4.66 -36.76
C ASP A 227 -38.74 -3.53 -35.90
N ILE A 228 -39.43 -2.40 -35.77
CA ILE A 228 -38.99 -1.26 -34.93
C ILE A 228 -38.87 -1.66 -33.45
N VAL A 229 -39.86 -2.39 -32.93
CA VAL A 229 -39.83 -2.84 -31.52
C VAL A 229 -38.72 -3.87 -31.32
N THR A 230 -38.50 -4.78 -32.27
CA THR A 230 -37.44 -5.78 -32.21
C THR A 230 -36.05 -5.13 -32.24
N SER A 231 -35.82 -4.16 -33.14
CA SER A 231 -34.56 -3.39 -33.15
C SER A 231 -34.36 -2.59 -31.86
N LYS A 232 -35.42 -2.07 -31.23
CA LYS A 232 -35.32 -1.40 -29.91
C LYS A 232 -34.96 -2.38 -28.80
N ILE A 233 -35.49 -3.61 -28.83
CA ILE A 233 -35.16 -4.66 -27.86
C ILE A 233 -33.71 -5.08 -28.02
N GLU A 234 -33.25 -5.32 -29.25
CA GLU A 234 -31.84 -5.65 -29.54
C GLU A 234 -30.90 -4.55 -29.06
N LEU A 235 -31.22 -3.28 -29.33
CA LEU A 235 -30.44 -2.13 -28.86
C LEU A 235 -30.42 -2.00 -27.32
N LYS A 236 -31.52 -2.36 -26.64
CA LYS A 236 -31.56 -2.40 -25.17
C LYS A 236 -30.79 -3.60 -24.61
N GLN A 237 -30.78 -4.74 -25.31
CA GLN A 237 -29.99 -5.91 -24.94
C GLN A 237 -28.49 -5.66 -25.09
N THR A 238 -28.05 -5.03 -26.19
CA THR A 238 -26.64 -4.65 -26.36
C THR A 238 -26.22 -3.65 -25.29
N LEU A 239 -27.04 -2.61 -25.01
CA LEU A 239 -26.75 -1.65 -23.94
C LEU A 239 -26.66 -2.32 -22.56
N LYS A 240 -27.54 -3.27 -22.26
CA LYS A 240 -27.49 -4.04 -21.00
C LYS A 240 -26.21 -4.87 -20.91
N GLN A 241 -25.80 -5.50 -22.01
CA GLN A 241 -24.58 -6.29 -22.06
C GLN A 241 -23.34 -5.41 -21.88
N ASP A 242 -23.29 -4.24 -22.52
CA ASP A 242 -22.21 -3.26 -22.34
C ASP A 242 -22.12 -2.75 -20.91
N GLN A 243 -23.26 -2.45 -20.27
CA GLN A 243 -23.31 -2.07 -18.87
C GLN A 243 -22.85 -3.21 -17.94
N GLN A 244 -23.24 -4.46 -18.20
CA GLN A 244 -22.73 -5.62 -17.45
C GLN A 244 -21.22 -5.80 -17.61
N ASN A 245 -20.70 -5.63 -18.83
CA ASN A 245 -19.26 -5.69 -19.10
C ASN A 245 -18.51 -4.57 -18.38
N GLN A 246 -19.05 -3.35 -18.34
CA GLN A 246 -18.48 -2.24 -17.57
C GLN A 246 -18.50 -2.51 -16.06
N VAL A 247 -19.59 -3.04 -15.52
CA VAL A 247 -19.66 -3.43 -14.10
C VAL A 247 -18.66 -4.53 -13.77
N GLN A 248 -18.51 -5.53 -14.65
CA GLN A 248 -17.50 -6.59 -14.50
C GLN A 248 -16.09 -6.00 -14.50
N HIS A 249 -15.78 -5.11 -15.44
CA HIS A 249 -14.49 -4.42 -15.52
C HIS A 249 -14.21 -3.59 -14.26
N LEU A 250 -15.18 -2.82 -13.77
CA LEU A 250 -15.07 -2.04 -12.53
C LEU A 250 -14.88 -2.94 -11.30
N LYS A 251 -15.51 -4.12 -11.26
CA LYS A 251 -15.27 -5.10 -10.19
C LYS A 251 -13.84 -5.65 -10.23
N CYS A 252 -13.32 -5.96 -11.42
CA CYS A 252 -11.94 -6.41 -11.57
C CYS A 252 -10.96 -5.33 -11.10
N THR A 253 -11.14 -4.07 -11.53
CA THR A 253 -10.24 -2.98 -11.10
C THR A 253 -10.32 -2.70 -9.60
N VAL A 254 -11.51 -2.78 -8.98
CA VAL A 254 -11.63 -2.67 -7.52
C VAL A 254 -10.88 -3.79 -6.80
N ASN A 255 -10.94 -5.02 -7.32
CA ASN A 255 -10.22 -6.15 -6.73
C ASN A 255 -8.69 -6.01 -6.91
N GLU A 256 -8.24 -5.55 -8.07
CA GLU A 256 -6.82 -5.24 -8.34
C GLU A 256 -6.31 -4.17 -7.39
N LEU A 257 -7.02 -3.04 -7.26
CA LEU A 257 -6.67 -1.96 -6.33
C LEU A 257 -6.69 -2.42 -4.87
N LYS A 258 -7.60 -3.31 -4.48
CA LYS A 258 -7.60 -3.91 -3.13
C LYS A 258 -6.38 -4.80 -2.90
N ALA A 259 -6.00 -5.60 -3.89
CA ALA A 259 -4.81 -6.44 -3.83
C ALA A 259 -3.53 -5.58 -3.73
N GLU A 260 -3.43 -4.51 -4.52
CA GLU A 260 -2.33 -3.54 -4.44
C GLU A 260 -2.28 -2.86 -3.07
N LYS A 261 -3.42 -2.42 -2.52
CA LYS A 261 -3.50 -1.84 -1.18
C LYS A 261 -2.99 -2.81 -0.11
N LEU A 262 -3.39 -4.08 -0.17
CA LEU A 262 -2.92 -5.12 0.75
C LEU A 262 -1.41 -5.35 0.60
N GLN A 263 -0.91 -5.37 -0.62
CA GLN A 263 0.52 -5.51 -0.89
C GLN A 263 1.33 -4.32 -0.35
N ILE A 264 0.85 -3.09 -0.53
CA ILE A 264 1.48 -1.88 0.02
C ILE A 264 1.45 -1.92 1.55
N SER A 265 0.33 -2.30 2.16
CA SER A 265 0.20 -2.47 3.61
C SER A 265 1.19 -3.49 4.17
N SER A 266 1.33 -4.65 3.53
CA SER A 266 2.31 -5.68 3.95
C SER A 266 3.75 -5.19 3.78
N SER A 267 4.03 -4.42 2.72
CA SER A 267 5.35 -3.83 2.48
C SER A 267 5.68 -2.75 3.52
N MET A 268 4.68 -1.97 3.96
CA MET A 268 4.83 -0.96 5.01
C MET A 268 5.11 -1.60 6.38
N GLN A 269 4.40 -2.68 6.73
CA GLN A 269 4.69 -3.46 7.94
C GLN A 269 6.10 -4.05 7.91
N ARG A 270 6.53 -4.60 6.77
CA ARG A 270 7.89 -5.11 6.60
C ARG A 270 8.94 -4.00 6.71
N ARG A 271 8.64 -2.80 6.20
CA ARG A 271 9.51 -1.62 6.36
C ARG A 271 9.66 -1.22 7.82
N GLN A 272 8.57 -1.19 8.59
CA GLN A 272 8.61 -0.92 10.03
C GLN A 272 9.45 -1.96 10.79
N GLN A 273 9.24 -3.26 10.53
CA GLN A 273 10.07 -4.31 11.15
C GLN A 273 11.56 -4.14 10.82
N LEU A 274 11.89 -3.80 9.57
CA LEU A 274 13.27 -3.55 9.18
C LEU A 274 13.83 -2.30 9.87
N GLU A 275 13.05 -1.23 10.01
CA GLU A 275 13.46 -0.02 10.74
C GLU A 275 13.74 -0.32 12.22
N GLU A 276 12.88 -1.11 12.88
CA GLU A 276 13.10 -1.58 14.25
C GLU A 276 14.36 -2.42 14.37
N GLN A 277 14.56 -3.41 13.49
CA GLN A 277 15.79 -4.21 13.45
C GLN A 277 17.03 -3.36 13.20
N THR A 278 16.93 -2.34 12.35
CA THR A 278 18.06 -1.44 12.07
C THR A 278 18.38 -0.61 13.30
N ALA A 279 17.36 -0.14 14.04
CA ALA A 279 17.54 0.59 15.28
C ALA A 279 18.19 -0.30 16.36
N GLU A 280 17.70 -1.53 16.54
CA GLU A 280 18.28 -2.52 17.46
C GLU A 280 19.76 -2.79 17.13
N LEU A 281 20.07 -3.15 15.88
CA LEU A 281 21.45 -3.38 15.43
C LEU A 281 22.32 -2.14 15.58
N THR A 282 21.78 -0.94 15.38
CA THR A 282 22.53 0.31 15.59
C THR A 282 22.85 0.51 17.07
N THR A 283 21.91 0.21 17.98
CA THR A 283 22.16 0.27 19.43
C THR A 283 23.18 -0.77 19.87
N GLU A 284 23.14 -1.98 19.31
CA GLU A 284 24.11 -3.05 19.57
C GLU A 284 25.50 -2.70 19.04
N VAL A 285 25.60 -2.13 17.84
CA VAL A 285 26.88 -1.62 17.30
C VAL A 285 27.43 -0.48 18.18
N GLN A 286 26.57 0.37 18.74
CA GLN A 286 27.01 1.42 19.67
C GLN A 286 27.49 0.85 21.01
N SER A 287 26.83 -0.17 21.57
CA SER A 287 27.29 -0.84 22.79
C SER A 287 28.61 -1.58 22.56
N LEU A 288 28.71 -2.34 21.48
CA LEU A 288 29.94 -3.03 21.09
C LEU A 288 31.09 -2.05 20.84
N ASN A 289 30.84 -0.90 20.23
CA ASN A 289 31.87 0.14 20.06
C ASN A 289 32.32 0.73 21.40
N ARG A 290 31.42 0.88 22.39
CA ARG A 290 31.81 1.29 23.75
C ARG A 290 32.67 0.22 24.41
N GLU A 291 32.27 -1.05 24.34
CA GLU A 291 33.05 -2.17 24.88
C GLU A 291 34.44 -2.29 24.22
N ILE A 292 34.53 -2.13 22.90
CA ILE A 292 35.81 -2.10 22.18
C ILE A 292 36.67 -0.92 22.64
N LYS A 293 36.07 0.25 22.87
CA LYS A 293 36.78 1.42 23.36
C LYS A 293 37.31 1.20 24.77
N ASP A 294 36.50 0.66 25.67
CA ASP A 294 36.89 0.34 27.04
C ASP A 294 37.98 -0.73 27.07
N ALA A 295 37.88 -1.77 26.22
CA ALA A 295 38.92 -2.78 26.07
C ALA A 295 40.25 -2.21 25.51
N LYS A 296 40.18 -1.24 24.58
CA LYS A 296 41.37 -0.51 24.09
C LYS A 296 41.99 0.39 25.17
N GLU A 297 41.17 1.05 25.98
CA GLU A 297 41.66 1.85 27.13
C GLU A 297 42.33 0.96 28.19
N GLN A 298 41.86 -0.28 28.37
CA GLN A 298 42.51 -1.29 29.23
C GLN A 298 43.79 -1.89 28.62
N LEU A 299 43.93 -1.93 27.29
CA LEU A 299 45.14 -2.39 26.61
C LEU A 299 46.33 -1.42 26.77
N PHE A 300 46.08 -0.12 26.84
CA PHE A 300 47.13 0.90 26.99
C PHE A 300 48.06 0.68 28.22
N PRO A 301 47.55 0.46 29.45
CA PRO A 301 48.41 0.15 30.58
C PRO A 301 49.13 -1.21 30.43
N LEU A 302 48.52 -2.21 29.78
CA LEU A 302 49.15 -3.50 29.51
C LEU A 302 50.31 -3.37 28.52
N GLU A 303 50.14 -2.66 27.40
CA GLU A 303 51.22 -2.34 26.45
C GLU A 303 52.35 -1.57 27.12
N THR A 304 52.01 -0.61 27.98
CA THR A 304 53.00 0.16 28.75
C THR A 304 53.79 -0.75 29.71
N THR A 305 53.14 -1.71 30.37
CA THR A 305 53.83 -2.68 31.24
C THR A 305 54.67 -3.68 30.45
N LEU A 306 54.20 -4.12 29.29
CA LEU A 306 54.91 -5.06 28.43
C LEU A 306 56.16 -4.41 27.80
N GLY A 307 56.07 -3.13 27.42
CA GLY A 307 57.21 -2.32 26.98
C GLY A 307 58.27 -2.17 28.06
N LYS A 308 57.87 -1.91 29.32
CA LYS A 308 58.81 -1.88 30.46
C LYS A 308 59.50 -3.22 30.68
N LEU A 309 58.76 -4.33 30.65
CA LEU A 309 59.31 -5.68 30.82
C LEU A 309 60.23 -6.09 29.66
N GLN A 310 59.94 -5.66 28.42
CA GLN A 310 60.82 -5.88 27.27
C GLN A 310 62.14 -5.09 27.42
N GLN A 311 62.06 -3.83 27.86
CA GLN A 311 63.22 -2.99 28.11
C GLN A 311 64.11 -3.56 29.23
N GLU A 312 63.51 -4.03 30.33
CA GLU A 312 64.22 -4.74 31.40
C GLU A 312 64.89 -6.04 30.92
N LYS A 313 64.22 -6.82 30.07
CA LYS A 313 64.80 -8.03 29.46
C LYS A 313 65.99 -7.70 28.56
N GLU A 314 65.90 -6.63 27.77
CA GLU A 314 66.95 -6.21 26.85
C GLU A 314 68.17 -5.68 27.61
N GLU A 315 67.96 -4.92 28.70
CA GLU A 315 69.02 -4.53 29.63
C GLU A 315 69.71 -5.73 30.31
N LEU A 316 68.93 -6.72 30.76
CA LEU A 316 69.46 -7.97 31.33
C LEU A 316 70.27 -8.78 30.31
N SER A 317 69.79 -8.87 29.07
CA SER A 317 70.50 -9.53 27.97
C SER A 317 71.81 -8.82 27.62
N ASN A 318 71.80 -7.49 27.60
CA ASN A 318 73.00 -6.68 27.35
C ASN A 318 74.02 -6.80 28.49
N LYS A 319 73.59 -6.84 29.76
CA LYS A 319 74.45 -7.13 30.92
C LYS A 319 75.06 -8.53 30.85
N LYS A 320 74.27 -9.54 30.44
CA LYS A 320 74.78 -10.91 30.23
C LYS A 320 75.83 -10.95 29.13
N ASN A 321 75.56 -10.34 27.97
CA ASN A 321 76.47 -10.33 26.82
C ASN A 321 77.78 -9.57 27.09
N THR A 322 77.73 -8.46 27.83
CA THR A 322 78.95 -7.74 28.26
C THR A 322 79.77 -8.57 29.24
N SER A 323 79.15 -9.23 30.22
CA SER A 323 79.86 -10.15 31.13
C SER A 323 80.50 -11.32 30.38
N TYR A 324 79.82 -11.86 29.35
CA TYR A 324 80.32 -12.95 28.53
C TYR A 324 81.54 -12.52 27.69
N LYS A 325 81.48 -11.32 27.08
CA LYS A 325 82.62 -10.75 26.33
C LYS A 325 83.85 -10.54 27.21
N ILE A 326 83.69 -9.97 28.41
CA ILE A 326 84.81 -9.78 29.37
C ILE A 326 85.42 -11.13 29.77
N THR A 327 84.60 -12.16 29.96
CA THR A 327 85.07 -13.50 30.31
C THR A 327 85.82 -14.14 29.14
N GLN A 328 85.34 -13.95 27.91
CA GLN A 328 85.98 -14.44 26.69
C GLN A 328 87.33 -13.75 26.42
N GLU A 329 87.44 -12.44 26.67
CA GLU A 329 88.69 -11.69 26.56
C GLU A 329 89.74 -12.19 27.57
N LYS A 330 89.34 -12.46 28.82
CA LYS A 330 90.23 -13.07 29.82
C LYS A 330 90.74 -14.46 29.40
N ILE A 331 89.89 -15.27 28.77
CA ILE A 331 90.28 -16.58 28.23
C ILE A 331 91.30 -16.43 27.09
N ASN A 332 91.11 -15.45 26.21
CA ASN A 332 92.03 -15.18 25.11
C ASN A 332 93.39 -14.66 25.60
N ASP A 333 93.41 -13.82 26.63
CA ASP A 333 94.64 -13.33 27.27
C ASP A 333 95.46 -14.48 27.90
N ILE A 334 94.79 -15.47 28.50
CA ILE A 334 95.43 -16.69 29.00
C ILE A 334 96.03 -17.52 27.84
N LYS A 335 95.34 -17.62 26.69
CA LYS A 335 95.85 -18.33 25.51
C LYS A 335 97.09 -17.66 24.90
N GLU A 336 97.19 -16.33 24.92
CA GLU A 336 98.41 -15.62 24.49
C GLU A 336 99.59 -15.85 25.43
N LYS A 337 99.36 -15.88 26.74
CA LYS A 337 100.41 -16.20 27.72
C LYS A 337 100.99 -17.60 27.51
N VAL A 338 100.16 -18.58 27.14
CA VAL A 338 100.60 -19.94 26.78
C VAL A 338 101.45 -19.96 25.51
N LYS A 339 101.12 -19.14 24.50
CA LYS A 339 101.94 -18.99 23.29
C LYS A 339 103.32 -18.38 23.57
N ASN A 340 103.39 -17.41 24.47
CA ASN A 340 104.66 -16.76 24.83
C ASN A 340 105.60 -17.72 25.58
N ILE A 341 105.07 -18.59 26.44
CA ILE A 341 105.84 -19.67 27.08
C ILE A 341 106.45 -20.62 26.02
N HIS A 342 105.71 -20.92 24.96
CA HIS A 342 106.19 -21.75 23.85
C HIS A 342 107.30 -21.08 23.03
N ASN A 343 107.29 -19.76 22.91
CA ASN A 343 108.37 -19.02 22.24
C ASN A 343 109.65 -18.98 23.09
N HIS A 344 109.55 -18.86 24.41
CA HIS A 344 110.73 -18.97 25.29
C HIS A 344 111.35 -20.37 25.30
N MET A 345 110.56 -21.43 25.10
CA MET A 345 111.11 -22.78 24.88
C MET A 345 111.95 -22.86 23.58
N ARG A 346 111.56 -22.13 22.53
CA ARG A 346 112.27 -22.09 21.24
C ARG A 346 113.57 -21.27 21.30
N GLU A 347 113.66 -20.31 22.22
CA GLU A 347 114.89 -19.53 22.44
C GLU A 347 115.96 -20.33 23.20
N ILE A 348 115.57 -21.32 24.02
CA ILE A 348 116.49 -22.22 24.74
C ILE A 348 117.15 -23.25 23.79
N GLU A 349 116.42 -23.74 22.79
CA GLU A 349 116.97 -24.66 21.77
C GLU A 349 118.06 -24.01 20.90
N ASN A 350 117.95 -22.70 20.65
CA ASN A 350 118.90 -21.96 19.82
C ASN A 350 120.23 -21.62 20.52
N TYR A 351 120.39 -21.92 21.82
CA TYR A 351 121.63 -21.69 22.58
C TYR A 351 122.58 -22.91 22.59
N ILE A 352 122.12 -24.11 22.20
CA ILE A 352 122.89 -25.37 22.36
C ILE A 352 123.67 -25.80 21.10
N GLN A 353 123.44 -25.22 19.92
CA GLN A 353 124.12 -25.66 18.67
C GLN A 353 124.98 -24.57 18.02
N GLY A 354 125.99 -24.14 18.77
CA GLY A 354 127.15 -23.43 18.24
C GLY A 354 128.09 -24.35 17.46
N GLY A 355 128.29 -24.03 16.18
CA GLY A 355 129.57 -24.13 15.45
C GLY A 355 130.22 -25.51 15.21
N LYS A 356 130.28 -25.92 13.93
CA LYS A 356 131.48 -25.83 13.04
C LYS A 356 131.40 -26.83 11.86
N ASP A 357 130.92 -26.33 10.73
CA ASP A 357 131.66 -26.13 9.47
C ASP A 357 132.64 -27.16 8.86
N GLU A 358 132.47 -28.49 9.02
CA GLU A 358 133.32 -29.43 8.25
C GLU A 358 132.64 -30.71 7.71
N TYR A 359 131.32 -30.70 7.44
CA TYR A 359 130.58 -31.89 6.93
C TYR A 359 129.78 -31.66 5.63
N LYS A 360 130.08 -30.62 4.84
CA LYS A 360 129.32 -30.31 3.60
C LYS A 360 129.82 -31.01 2.34
N GLN A 361 131.03 -31.56 2.30
CA GLN A 361 131.39 -32.50 1.22
C GLN A 361 130.50 -33.76 1.23
N GLN A 362 129.82 -34.05 2.36
CA GLN A 362 128.78 -35.09 2.45
C GLN A 362 127.39 -34.62 2.01
N LYS A 363 127.11 -33.31 2.06
CA LYS A 363 125.81 -32.71 1.71
C LYS A 363 125.56 -32.58 0.21
N GLU A 364 126.60 -32.62 -0.63
CA GLU A 364 126.43 -32.63 -2.09
C GLU A 364 125.86 -33.98 -2.57
N SER A 365 126.20 -35.10 -1.91
CA SER A 365 125.56 -36.41 -2.17
C SER A 365 124.14 -36.53 -1.57
N GLU A 366 123.83 -35.77 -0.52
CA GLU A 366 122.47 -35.65 0.01
C GLU A 366 121.59 -34.74 -0.84
N LEU A 367 122.15 -33.79 -1.60
CA LEU A 367 121.38 -32.90 -2.47
C LEU A 367 120.67 -33.68 -3.59
N GLU A 368 121.32 -34.70 -4.17
CA GLU A 368 120.73 -35.58 -5.19
C GLU A 368 119.58 -36.43 -4.60
N LYS A 369 119.72 -36.90 -3.35
CA LYS A 369 118.67 -37.60 -2.59
C LYS A 369 117.52 -36.67 -2.21
N VAL A 370 117.82 -35.43 -1.84
CA VAL A 370 116.83 -34.38 -1.54
C VAL A 370 116.07 -33.98 -2.81
N THR A 371 116.68 -34.03 -3.99
CA THR A 371 115.98 -33.74 -5.26
C THR A 371 114.97 -34.84 -5.63
N VAL A 372 115.28 -36.11 -5.30
CA VAL A 372 114.32 -37.22 -5.41
C VAL A 372 113.20 -37.09 -4.37
N GLN A 373 113.53 -36.71 -3.13
CA GLN A 373 112.53 -36.43 -2.09
C GLN A 373 111.69 -35.17 -2.39
N LEU A 374 112.22 -34.21 -3.15
CA LEU A 374 111.51 -33.01 -3.60
C LEU A 374 110.47 -33.40 -4.66
N LYS A 375 110.83 -34.27 -5.62
CA LYS A 375 109.87 -34.84 -6.60
C LYS A 375 108.81 -35.71 -5.94
N ASP A 376 109.16 -36.48 -4.90
CA ASP A 376 108.19 -37.23 -4.11
C ASP A 376 107.31 -36.31 -3.24
N SER A 377 107.85 -35.21 -2.74
CA SER A 377 107.09 -34.19 -2.01
C SER A 377 106.19 -33.37 -2.92
N GLU A 378 106.59 -33.13 -4.18
CA GLU A 378 105.75 -32.52 -5.22
C GLU A 378 104.62 -33.46 -5.64
N LYS A 379 104.89 -34.76 -5.81
CA LYS A 379 103.84 -35.77 -6.01
C LYS A 379 102.89 -35.86 -4.81
N LYS A 380 103.39 -35.79 -3.58
CA LYS A 380 102.55 -35.72 -2.36
C LYS A 380 101.76 -34.42 -2.30
N LYS A 381 102.35 -33.29 -2.71
CA LYS A 381 101.65 -31.99 -2.79
C LYS A 381 100.55 -32.00 -3.85
N GLU A 382 100.78 -32.62 -5.02
CA GLU A 382 99.74 -32.84 -6.03
C GLU A 382 98.67 -33.81 -5.54
N LYS A 383 99.04 -34.86 -4.81
CA LYS A 383 98.09 -35.79 -4.19
C LYS A 383 97.23 -35.09 -3.13
N ILE A 384 97.84 -34.30 -2.26
CA ILE A 384 97.16 -33.48 -1.25
C ILE A 384 96.30 -32.41 -1.93
N ASN A 385 96.74 -31.78 -3.03
CA ASN A 385 95.91 -30.83 -3.77
C ASN A 385 94.71 -31.50 -4.45
N LYS A 386 94.88 -32.73 -4.96
CA LYS A 386 93.76 -33.53 -5.48
C LYS A 386 92.80 -33.93 -4.35
N GLU A 387 93.31 -34.37 -3.20
CA GLU A 387 92.53 -34.68 -2.00
C GLU A 387 91.82 -33.44 -1.45
N MET A 388 92.45 -32.27 -1.50
CA MET A 388 91.85 -31.00 -1.10
C MET A 388 90.81 -30.52 -2.11
N GLY A 389 91.00 -30.83 -3.40
CA GLY A 389 90.00 -30.65 -4.45
C GLY A 389 88.77 -31.54 -4.24
N THR A 390 88.98 -32.83 -3.91
CA THR A 390 87.87 -33.75 -3.59
C THR A 390 87.17 -33.33 -2.31
N ILE A 391 87.88 -32.94 -1.25
CA ILE A 391 87.26 -32.46 -0.01
C ILE A 391 86.47 -31.16 -0.26
N ARG A 392 86.94 -30.24 -1.11
CA ARG A 392 86.14 -29.06 -1.49
C ARG A 392 84.89 -29.44 -2.26
N GLN A 393 85.00 -30.39 -3.18
CA GLN A 393 83.86 -30.91 -3.93
C GLN A 393 82.87 -31.67 -3.02
N ASP A 394 83.36 -32.36 -1.99
CA ASP A 394 82.59 -33.03 -0.94
C ASP A 394 81.88 -32.01 -0.04
N ILE A 395 82.53 -30.88 0.28
CA ILE A 395 81.90 -29.78 1.03
C ILE A 395 80.81 -29.10 0.21
N ASP A 396 81.04 -28.84 -1.07
CA ASP A 396 80.04 -28.23 -1.94
C ASP A 396 78.86 -29.19 -2.20
N THR A 397 79.11 -30.49 -2.32
CA THR A 397 78.05 -31.50 -2.37
C THR A 397 77.32 -31.64 -1.04
N GLN A 398 78.00 -31.55 0.10
CA GLN A 398 77.35 -31.52 1.42
C GLN A 398 76.47 -30.28 1.60
N LYS A 399 76.91 -29.09 1.18
CA LYS A 399 76.05 -27.89 1.19
C LYS A 399 74.84 -28.04 0.28
N THR A 400 75.01 -28.72 -0.85
CA THR A 400 73.90 -29.01 -1.76
C THR A 400 72.93 -30.02 -1.13
N GLN A 401 73.43 -31.03 -0.41
CA GLN A 401 72.62 -31.99 0.34
C GLN A 401 71.92 -31.34 1.54
N GLU A 402 72.57 -30.45 2.27
CA GLU A 402 71.99 -29.69 3.37
C GLU A 402 70.84 -28.82 2.86
N ARG A 403 71.06 -28.07 1.77
CA ARG A 403 70.00 -27.30 1.11
C ARG A 403 68.87 -28.19 0.60
N TRP A 404 69.17 -29.36 0.04
CA TRP A 404 68.15 -30.32 -0.39
C TRP A 404 67.34 -30.88 0.79
N LEU A 405 67.98 -31.12 1.94
CA LEU A 405 67.33 -31.58 3.16
C LEU A 405 66.48 -30.47 3.80
N GLU A 406 66.95 -29.22 3.81
CA GLU A 406 66.16 -28.05 4.22
C GLU A 406 64.95 -27.85 3.31
N ASP A 407 65.13 -27.93 1.99
CA ASP A 407 64.02 -27.85 1.03
C ASP A 407 63.03 -29.01 1.23
N ASN A 408 63.51 -30.23 1.53
CA ASN A 408 62.64 -31.38 1.82
C ASN A 408 61.88 -31.22 3.14
N LEU A 409 62.53 -30.72 4.19
CA LEU A 409 61.88 -30.41 5.47
C LEU A 409 60.83 -29.31 5.30
N THR A 410 61.14 -28.29 4.50
CA THR A 410 60.22 -27.19 4.19
C THR A 410 59.03 -27.72 3.39
N LEU A 411 59.27 -28.58 2.39
CA LEU A 411 58.22 -29.25 1.61
C LEU A 411 57.32 -30.12 2.51
N ARG A 412 57.88 -30.87 3.46
CA ARG A 412 57.09 -31.67 4.40
C ARG A 412 56.21 -30.81 5.30
N LYS A 413 56.76 -29.73 5.87
CA LYS A 413 55.97 -28.77 6.66
C LYS A 413 54.87 -28.13 5.82
N ARG A 414 55.17 -27.70 4.59
CA ARG A 414 54.16 -27.14 3.67
C ARG A 414 53.08 -28.15 3.27
N ASN A 415 53.42 -29.43 3.16
CA ASN A 415 52.45 -30.49 2.90
C ASN A 415 51.60 -30.82 4.14
N GLU A 416 52.15 -30.71 5.35
CA GLU A 416 51.38 -30.80 6.60
C GLU A 416 50.42 -29.60 6.73
N ASP A 417 50.91 -28.38 6.51
CA ASP A 417 50.09 -27.16 6.47
C ASP A 417 48.98 -27.28 5.40
N LEU A 418 49.31 -27.79 4.21
CA LEU A 418 48.33 -28.02 3.13
C LEU A 418 47.27 -29.05 3.53
N LYS A 419 47.66 -30.15 4.19
CA LYS A 419 46.70 -31.12 4.70
C LYS A 419 45.79 -30.52 5.77
N GLU A 420 46.34 -29.73 6.69
CA GLU A 420 45.55 -29.04 7.71
C GLU A 420 44.57 -28.06 7.09
N VAL A 421 45.00 -27.28 6.09
CA VAL A 421 44.12 -26.39 5.32
C VAL A 421 43.09 -27.16 4.50
N GLU A 422 43.45 -28.27 3.86
CA GLU A 422 42.52 -29.13 3.12
C GLU A 422 41.48 -29.77 4.04
N ASP A 423 41.87 -30.20 5.25
CA ASP A 423 40.97 -30.78 6.22
C ASP A 423 40.08 -29.70 6.87
N ASN A 424 40.60 -28.50 7.10
CA ASN A 424 39.81 -27.32 7.47
C ASN A 424 38.81 -26.95 6.36
N ILE A 425 39.21 -26.99 5.08
CA ILE A 425 38.32 -26.78 3.94
C ILE A 425 37.24 -27.87 3.88
N LYS A 426 37.60 -29.14 4.08
CA LYS A 426 36.62 -30.24 4.12
C LYS A 426 35.66 -30.10 5.29
N GLN A 427 36.14 -29.70 6.47
CA GLN A 427 35.32 -29.47 7.65
C GLN A 427 34.38 -28.29 7.46
N LEU A 428 34.89 -27.15 6.95
CA LEU A 428 34.08 -25.99 6.58
C LEU A 428 33.08 -26.33 5.47
N LEU A 429 33.44 -27.16 4.47
CA LEU A 429 32.49 -27.63 3.45
C LEU A 429 31.43 -28.57 4.01
N LYS A 430 31.74 -29.32 5.08
CA LYS A 430 30.81 -30.20 5.78
C LYS A 430 29.84 -29.39 6.66
N GLU A 431 30.34 -28.35 7.32
CA GLU A 431 29.55 -27.36 8.07
C GLU A 431 28.71 -26.46 7.14
N MET A 432 29.22 -26.14 5.96
CA MET A 432 28.49 -25.44 4.89
C MET A 432 27.54 -26.36 4.11
N GLY A 433 27.65 -27.68 4.26
CA GLY A 433 26.86 -28.68 3.52
C GLY A 433 25.34 -28.58 3.75
N GLU A 434 24.91 -27.87 4.79
CA GLU A 434 23.50 -27.59 5.07
C GLU A 434 23.01 -26.25 4.50
N MET A 435 23.91 -25.36 4.09
CA MET A 435 23.53 -24.05 3.54
C MET A 435 23.70 -24.06 2.01
N GLN A 436 22.57 -24.00 1.30
CA GLN A 436 22.50 -24.04 -0.16
C GLN A 436 23.05 -22.78 -0.86
N VAL A 437 24.29 -22.36 -0.59
CA VAL A 437 24.94 -21.15 -1.12
C VAL A 437 24.88 -21.05 -2.66
N PRO A 438 25.06 -22.15 -3.45
CA PRO A 438 24.93 -22.09 -4.89
C PRO A 438 23.48 -21.85 -5.37
N GLN A 439 22.47 -22.40 -4.67
CA GLN A 439 21.06 -22.13 -4.98
C GLN A 439 20.67 -20.71 -4.56
N LEU A 440 21.19 -20.19 -3.43
CA LEU A 440 20.97 -18.81 -3.01
C LEU A 440 21.54 -17.82 -4.03
N LYS A 441 22.74 -18.05 -4.59
CA LYS A 441 23.29 -17.21 -5.68
C LYS A 441 22.45 -17.26 -6.95
N ARG A 442 21.94 -18.44 -7.34
CA ARG A 442 21.02 -18.57 -8.49
C ARG A 442 19.70 -17.84 -8.24
N ASN A 443 19.16 -17.96 -7.03
CA ASN A 443 17.92 -17.30 -6.63
C ASN A 443 18.10 -15.78 -6.58
N GLN A 444 19.24 -15.28 -6.09
CA GLN A 444 19.57 -13.86 -6.10
C GLN A 444 19.59 -13.32 -7.54
N LYS A 445 20.30 -14.01 -8.45
CA LYS A 445 20.39 -13.60 -9.85
C LYS A 445 19.02 -13.61 -10.55
N HIS A 446 18.21 -14.64 -10.28
CA HIS A 446 16.85 -14.73 -10.81
C HIS A 446 15.91 -13.66 -10.24
N LEU A 447 16.08 -13.31 -8.96
CA LEU A 447 15.34 -12.21 -8.32
C LEU A 447 15.76 -10.85 -8.87
N GLU A 448 17.05 -10.63 -9.13
CA GLU A 448 17.56 -9.42 -9.77
C GLU A 448 17.00 -9.25 -11.20
N GLU A 449 17.00 -10.31 -12.01
CA GLU A 449 16.37 -10.31 -13.34
C GLU A 449 14.87 -9.99 -13.26
N LYS A 450 14.15 -10.62 -12.32
CA LYS A 450 12.73 -10.30 -12.08
C LYS A 450 12.51 -8.85 -11.65
N ILE A 451 13.38 -8.29 -10.82
CA ILE A 451 13.30 -6.89 -10.39
C ILE A 451 13.50 -5.96 -11.59
N GLU A 452 14.46 -6.25 -12.48
CA GLU A 452 14.68 -5.47 -13.70
C GLU A 452 13.48 -5.56 -14.66
N ASP A 453 12.92 -6.75 -14.86
CA ASP A 453 11.72 -6.95 -15.68
C ASP A 453 10.51 -6.20 -15.12
N LEU A 454 10.30 -6.27 -13.79
CA LEU A 454 9.24 -5.54 -13.11
C LEU A 454 9.43 -4.02 -13.21
N LYS A 455 10.66 -3.52 -13.07
CA LYS A 455 10.98 -2.09 -13.27
C LYS A 455 10.71 -1.66 -14.72
N ARG A 456 11.10 -2.47 -15.69
CA ARG A 456 10.83 -2.19 -17.11
C ARG A 456 9.32 -2.14 -17.37
N SER A 457 8.56 -3.11 -16.85
CA SER A 457 7.10 -3.15 -16.95
C SER A 457 6.45 -1.93 -16.28
N HIS A 458 6.88 -1.57 -15.07
CA HIS A 458 6.41 -0.40 -14.34
C HIS A 458 6.62 0.88 -15.16
N ASN A 459 7.82 1.09 -15.69
CA ASN A 459 8.12 2.29 -16.47
C ASN A 459 7.31 2.36 -17.77
N LEU A 460 7.05 1.21 -18.40
CA LEU A 460 6.19 1.11 -19.59
C LEU A 460 4.72 1.44 -19.25
N ALA A 461 4.22 0.92 -18.13
CA ALA A 461 2.88 1.22 -17.64
C ALA A 461 2.73 2.69 -17.26
N LEU A 462 3.71 3.27 -16.57
CA LEU A 462 3.75 4.68 -16.20
C LEU A 462 3.76 5.60 -17.44
N GLY A 463 4.54 5.25 -18.46
CA GLY A 463 4.55 5.97 -19.74
C GLY A 463 3.20 5.94 -20.44
N ARG A 464 2.51 4.79 -20.44
CA ARG A 464 1.14 4.67 -20.97
C ARG A 464 0.15 5.48 -20.15
N GLN A 465 0.26 5.45 -18.82
CA GLN A 465 -0.60 6.23 -17.94
C GLN A 465 -0.49 7.72 -18.24
N HIS A 466 0.72 8.27 -18.34
CA HIS A 466 0.92 9.67 -18.71
C HIS A 466 0.39 9.99 -20.11
N GLY A 467 0.57 9.09 -21.09
CA GLY A 467 -0.04 9.24 -22.42
C GLY A 467 -1.57 9.36 -22.35
N PHE A 468 -2.23 8.49 -21.58
CA PHE A 468 -3.67 8.57 -21.38
C PHE A 468 -4.10 9.81 -20.58
N GLU A 469 -3.33 10.24 -19.59
CA GLU A 469 -3.59 11.47 -18.84
C GLU A 469 -3.57 12.71 -19.76
N GLU A 470 -2.59 12.80 -20.66
CA GLU A 470 -2.53 13.86 -21.67
C GLU A 470 -3.70 13.81 -22.65
N GLU A 471 -4.10 12.62 -23.12
CA GLU A 471 -5.28 12.45 -23.97
C GLU A 471 -6.57 12.86 -23.25
N ILE A 472 -6.74 12.46 -21.99
CA ILE A 472 -7.88 12.90 -21.16
C ILE A 472 -7.90 14.42 -21.04
N LEU A 473 -6.74 15.06 -20.85
CA LEU A 473 -6.62 16.51 -20.78
C LEU A 473 -6.96 17.19 -22.12
N ARG A 474 -6.59 16.56 -23.24
CA ARG A 474 -6.95 17.02 -24.59
C ARG A 474 -8.46 16.91 -24.80
N TYR A 475 -9.07 15.76 -24.54
CA TYR A 475 -10.52 15.56 -24.68
C TYR A 475 -11.32 16.44 -23.73
N LYS A 476 -10.85 16.68 -22.50
CA LYS A 476 -11.49 17.65 -21.59
C LYS A 476 -11.43 19.09 -22.10
N ARG A 477 -10.40 19.46 -22.87
CA ARG A 477 -10.34 20.77 -23.54
C ARG A 477 -11.30 20.81 -24.72
N GLU A 478 -11.30 19.79 -25.57
CA GLU A 478 -12.22 19.67 -26.71
C GLU A 478 -13.69 19.72 -26.24
N LEU A 479 -14.05 18.97 -25.20
CA LEU A 479 -15.41 18.99 -24.62
C LEU A 479 -15.84 20.37 -24.09
N LYS A 480 -14.90 21.27 -23.78
CA LYS A 480 -15.20 22.65 -23.36
C LYS A 480 -15.41 23.61 -24.54
N GLU A 481 -15.04 23.22 -25.75
CA GLU A 481 -15.29 24.02 -26.95
C GLU A 481 -16.79 24.20 -27.18
N GLN A 482 -17.18 25.35 -27.73
CA GLN A 482 -18.60 25.71 -27.88
C GLN A 482 -19.41 24.75 -28.77
N GLN A 483 -18.74 24.02 -29.66
CA GLN A 483 -19.37 23.03 -30.51
C GLN A 483 -19.81 21.77 -29.74
N PHE A 484 -19.04 21.35 -28.74
CA PHE A 484 -19.33 20.15 -27.95
C PHE A 484 -20.08 20.48 -26.66
N LYS A 485 -19.71 21.59 -25.99
CA LYS A 485 -20.33 22.02 -24.73
C LYS A 485 -21.84 22.25 -24.86
N ASN A 486 -22.27 22.86 -25.97
CA ASN A 486 -23.67 23.22 -26.21
C ASN A 486 -24.32 22.31 -27.26
N ALA A 487 -23.74 21.15 -27.56
CA ALA A 487 -24.22 20.26 -28.62
C ALA A 487 -25.67 19.79 -28.36
N GLU A 488 -25.98 19.41 -27.12
CA GLU A 488 -27.32 18.94 -26.75
C GLU A 488 -28.37 20.06 -26.85
N GLU A 489 -28.07 21.25 -26.36
CA GLU A 489 -28.96 22.42 -26.45
C GLU A 489 -29.22 22.79 -27.90
N LYS A 490 -28.17 22.90 -28.73
CA LYS A 490 -28.30 23.20 -30.16
C LYS A 490 -29.07 22.10 -30.91
N TYR A 491 -28.83 20.83 -30.58
CA TYR A 491 -29.59 19.72 -31.16
C TYR A 491 -31.07 19.81 -30.79
N ARG A 492 -31.39 20.12 -29.53
CA ARG A 492 -32.77 20.29 -29.05
C ARG A 492 -33.46 21.46 -29.73
N GLU A 493 -32.81 22.61 -29.84
CA GLU A 493 -33.32 23.78 -30.57
C GLU A 493 -33.59 23.45 -32.04
N MET A 494 -32.63 22.82 -32.73
CA MET A 494 -32.79 22.44 -34.13
C MET A 494 -33.90 21.40 -34.33
N MET A 495 -34.01 20.42 -33.42
CA MET A 495 -35.11 19.45 -33.44
C MET A 495 -36.48 20.09 -33.25
N ILE A 496 -36.58 21.09 -32.35
CA ILE A 496 -37.82 21.85 -32.16
C ILE A 496 -38.17 22.62 -33.44
N ILE A 497 -37.21 23.33 -34.04
CA ILE A 497 -37.42 24.08 -35.29
C ILE A 497 -37.84 23.14 -36.41
N MET A 498 -37.11 22.04 -36.61
CA MET A 498 -37.41 21.03 -37.63
C MET A 498 -38.83 20.49 -37.42
N ARG A 499 -39.17 20.06 -36.20
CA ARG A 499 -40.47 19.44 -35.93
C ARG A 499 -41.63 20.42 -36.05
N THR A 500 -41.44 21.65 -35.59
CA THR A 500 -42.44 22.72 -35.72
C THR A 500 -42.67 23.08 -37.19
N THR A 501 -41.59 23.14 -37.99
CA THR A 501 -41.67 23.41 -39.43
C THR A 501 -42.35 22.25 -40.18
N GLU A 502 -42.07 20.99 -39.82
CA GLU A 502 -42.77 19.83 -40.36
C GLU A 502 -44.27 19.87 -40.08
N LEU A 503 -44.66 20.25 -38.85
CA LEU A 503 -46.07 20.39 -38.49
C LEU A 503 -46.74 21.52 -39.28
N ALA A 504 -46.08 22.68 -39.37
CA ALA A 504 -46.59 23.80 -40.18
C ALA A 504 -46.78 23.41 -41.65
N ASN A 505 -45.85 22.65 -42.24
CA ASN A 505 -45.99 22.16 -43.62
C ASN A 505 -47.17 21.19 -43.78
N LYS A 506 -47.40 20.30 -42.79
CA LYS A 506 -48.56 19.40 -42.79
C LYS A 506 -49.87 20.17 -42.69
N ASP A 507 -49.92 21.18 -41.82
CA ASP A 507 -51.11 22.02 -41.67
C ASP A 507 -51.39 22.80 -42.97
N LEU A 508 -50.36 23.34 -43.62
CA LEU A 508 -50.50 23.98 -44.94
C LEU A 508 -51.02 23.02 -46.02
N ASP A 509 -50.56 21.77 -46.05
CA ASP A 509 -51.08 20.74 -46.98
C ASP A 509 -52.55 20.41 -46.69
N ILE A 510 -52.94 20.32 -45.40
CA ILE A 510 -54.34 20.13 -45.01
C ILE A 510 -55.20 21.31 -45.46
N TYR A 511 -54.77 22.55 -45.20
CA TYR A 511 -55.51 23.74 -45.65
C TYR A 511 -55.62 23.81 -47.16
N TYR A 512 -54.56 23.46 -47.89
CA TYR A 512 -54.57 23.41 -49.35
C TYR A 512 -55.59 22.40 -49.88
N ARG A 513 -55.60 21.18 -49.34
CA ARG A 513 -56.57 20.14 -49.73
C ARG A 513 -58.00 20.50 -49.35
N ALA A 514 -58.20 21.07 -48.16
CA ALA A 514 -59.52 21.53 -47.73
C ALA A 514 -60.07 22.63 -48.64
N LEU A 515 -59.20 23.57 -49.07
CA LEU A 515 -59.56 24.62 -50.02
C LEU A 515 -59.89 24.04 -51.41
N ASP A 516 -59.07 23.15 -51.95
CA ASP A 516 -59.32 22.49 -53.25
C ASP A 516 -60.62 21.69 -53.22
N GLN A 517 -60.87 20.94 -52.14
CA GLN A 517 -62.13 20.22 -51.94
C GLN A 517 -63.33 21.17 -51.86
N ALA A 518 -63.22 22.29 -51.14
CA ALA A 518 -64.29 23.29 -51.06
C ALA A 518 -64.60 23.90 -52.43
N ILE A 519 -63.57 24.20 -53.23
CA ILE A 519 -63.72 24.70 -54.61
C ILE A 519 -64.40 23.66 -55.50
N MET A 520 -64.00 22.38 -55.41
CA MET A 520 -64.65 21.29 -56.16
C MET A 520 -66.12 21.13 -55.79
N THR A 521 -66.41 21.14 -54.49
CA THR A 521 -67.77 20.96 -53.98
C THR A 521 -68.64 22.12 -54.43
N PHE A 522 -68.14 23.36 -54.35
CA PHE A 522 -68.83 24.54 -54.86
C PHE A 522 -69.09 24.47 -56.36
N HIS A 523 -68.10 24.05 -57.16
CA HIS A 523 -68.26 23.88 -58.61
C HIS A 523 -69.31 22.83 -58.94
N SER A 524 -69.25 21.65 -58.32
CA SER A 524 -70.23 20.58 -58.54
C SER A 524 -71.64 21.01 -58.14
N MET A 525 -71.79 21.67 -56.98
CA MET A 525 -73.08 22.21 -56.53
C MET A 525 -73.64 23.23 -57.52
N LYS A 526 -72.81 24.16 -58.01
CA LYS A 526 -73.22 25.16 -59.01
C LYS A 526 -73.62 24.52 -60.32
N MET A 527 -72.90 23.48 -60.76
CA MET A 527 -73.20 22.78 -61.99
C MET A 527 -74.54 22.04 -61.93
N GLU A 528 -74.85 21.43 -60.79
CA GLU A 528 -76.14 20.80 -60.53
C GLU A 528 -77.28 21.82 -60.51
N GLU A 529 -77.09 22.96 -59.86
CA GLU A 529 -78.05 24.08 -59.84
C GLU A 529 -78.35 24.60 -61.26
N ILE A 530 -77.30 24.88 -62.05
CA ILE A 530 -77.42 25.34 -63.44
C ILE A 530 -78.18 24.31 -64.27
N ASN A 531 -77.80 23.03 -64.18
CA ASN A 531 -78.44 21.96 -64.96
C ASN A 531 -79.89 21.75 -64.58
N LYS A 532 -80.25 21.94 -63.29
CA LYS A 532 -81.65 21.89 -62.86
C LYS A 532 -82.47 23.00 -63.55
N ILE A 533 -81.99 24.24 -63.53
CA ILE A 533 -82.68 25.38 -64.16
C ILE A 533 -82.77 25.18 -65.68
N ILE A 534 -81.71 24.70 -66.33
CA ILE A 534 -81.70 24.40 -67.77
C ILE A 534 -82.77 23.35 -68.12
N ARG A 535 -82.86 22.25 -67.36
CA ARG A 535 -83.85 21.19 -67.60
C ARG A 535 -85.27 21.72 -67.47
N ASP A 536 -85.53 22.53 -66.45
CA ASP A 536 -86.84 23.12 -66.19
C ASP A 536 -87.25 24.11 -67.29
N LEU A 537 -86.34 25.01 -67.68
CA LEU A 537 -86.57 25.97 -68.76
C LEU A 537 -86.73 25.29 -70.14
N TRP A 538 -85.94 24.26 -70.43
CA TRP A 538 -86.04 23.50 -71.68
C TRP A 538 -87.39 22.83 -71.82
N ARG A 539 -87.85 22.12 -70.78
CA ARG A 539 -89.16 21.44 -70.78
C ARG A 539 -90.33 22.41 -70.89
N SER A 540 -90.21 23.60 -70.32
CA SER A 540 -91.25 24.64 -70.40
C SER A 540 -91.32 25.26 -71.79
N THR A 541 -90.17 25.44 -72.44
CA THR A 541 -90.06 26.25 -73.67
C THR A 541 -90.09 25.44 -74.96
N TYR A 542 -89.39 24.30 -75.02
CA TYR A 542 -89.22 23.56 -76.26
C TYR A 542 -90.44 22.68 -76.53
N ARG A 543 -91.06 22.83 -77.72
CA ARG A 543 -92.26 22.07 -78.12
C ARG A 543 -91.95 20.88 -79.05
N GLY A 544 -90.69 20.64 -79.38
CA GLY A 544 -90.29 19.48 -80.20
C GLY A 544 -90.26 18.18 -79.41
N GLN A 545 -90.64 17.06 -80.05
CA GLN A 545 -90.63 15.71 -79.45
C GLN A 545 -89.28 14.98 -79.57
N ASP A 546 -88.28 15.65 -80.14
CA ASP A 546 -87.00 15.06 -80.51
C ASP A 546 -85.91 15.17 -79.44
N ILE A 547 -86.07 16.05 -78.43
CA ILE A 547 -85.12 16.28 -77.34
C ILE A 547 -85.88 16.46 -76.01
N ASP A 548 -85.62 15.60 -75.02
CA ASP A 548 -86.31 15.63 -73.73
C ASP A 548 -85.79 16.74 -72.82
N TYR A 549 -84.47 16.87 -72.72
CA TYR A 549 -83.80 17.97 -72.03
C TYR A 549 -82.34 18.10 -72.46
N ILE A 550 -81.75 19.26 -72.19
CA ILE A 550 -80.33 19.52 -72.38
C ILE A 550 -79.65 19.69 -71.02
N GLU A 551 -78.35 19.40 -70.98
CA GLU A 551 -77.53 19.48 -69.77
C GLU A 551 -76.10 19.86 -70.14
N ILE A 552 -75.43 20.64 -69.29
CA ILE A 552 -74.01 20.90 -69.42
C ILE A 552 -73.25 19.88 -68.58
N ARG A 553 -72.37 19.11 -69.23
CA ARG A 553 -71.46 18.17 -68.56
C ARG A 553 -70.10 18.81 -68.42
N SER A 554 -69.56 18.80 -67.21
CA SER A 554 -68.19 19.20 -66.89
C SER A 554 -67.34 17.95 -66.68
N ASP A 555 -66.48 17.65 -67.64
CA ASP A 555 -65.48 16.59 -67.51
C ASP A 555 -64.20 17.22 -66.93
N ALA A 556 -63.76 16.75 -65.76
CA ALA A 556 -62.51 17.17 -65.14
C ALA A 556 -61.36 16.30 -65.65
N ASP A 557 -60.20 16.89 -65.96
CA ASP A 557 -58.99 16.12 -66.22
C ASP A 557 -58.47 15.51 -64.90
N GLU A 558 -58.74 14.22 -64.67
CA GLU A 558 -58.31 13.48 -63.47
C GLU A 558 -56.77 13.33 -63.38
N ASN A 559 -56.04 13.60 -64.46
CA ASN A 559 -54.58 13.41 -64.54
C ASN A 559 -53.74 14.57 -63.98
N ILE A 560 -54.35 15.64 -63.47
CA ILE A 560 -53.62 16.79 -62.92
C ILE A 560 -53.46 16.61 -61.40
N SER A 561 -52.24 16.28 -60.98
CA SER A 561 -51.86 16.21 -59.57
C SER A 561 -52.19 17.53 -58.86
N ALA A 562 -52.61 17.45 -57.58
CA ALA A 562 -52.95 18.58 -56.73
C ALA A 562 -51.80 19.63 -56.56
N SER A 563 -50.60 19.37 -57.07
CA SER A 563 -49.49 20.32 -57.06
C SER A 563 -49.52 21.35 -58.19
N ASP A 564 -50.28 21.14 -59.27
CA ASP A 564 -50.29 22.03 -60.43
C ASP A 564 -51.42 23.08 -60.38
N LYS A 565 -51.02 24.33 -60.63
CA LYS A 565 -51.69 25.55 -60.18
C LYS A 565 -53.08 25.87 -60.75
N ARG A 566 -53.69 25.07 -61.62
CA ARG A 566 -55.07 25.28 -62.14
C ARG A 566 -55.59 23.98 -62.77
N ARG A 567 -56.68 23.43 -62.21
CA ARG A 567 -57.43 22.32 -62.85
C ARG A 567 -58.13 22.83 -64.11
N SER A 568 -58.02 22.07 -65.19
CA SER A 568 -58.74 22.35 -66.45
C SER A 568 -60.07 21.59 -66.44
N TYR A 569 -61.16 22.29 -66.77
CA TYR A 569 -62.50 21.69 -66.92
C TYR A 569 -62.94 21.81 -68.37
N ASN A 570 -63.36 20.69 -68.95
CA ASN A 570 -63.93 20.64 -70.29
C ASN A 570 -65.45 20.59 -70.19
N TYR A 571 -66.11 21.60 -70.77
CA TYR A 571 -67.57 21.70 -70.75
C TYR A 571 -68.15 21.31 -72.11
N ARG A 572 -69.15 20.44 -72.10
CA ARG A 572 -69.93 20.06 -73.30
C ARG A 572 -71.42 20.11 -73.01
N VAL A 573 -72.20 20.53 -74.01
CA VAL A 573 -73.66 20.56 -73.91
C VAL A 573 -74.21 19.29 -74.53
N VAL A 574 -74.95 18.52 -73.75
CA VAL A 574 -75.47 17.21 -74.11
C VAL A 574 -76.99 17.29 -74.14
N MET A 575 -77.59 16.76 -75.20
CA MET A 575 -79.03 16.55 -75.30
C MET A 575 -79.36 15.09 -74.96
N THR A 576 -80.45 14.89 -74.23
CA THR A 576 -80.94 13.55 -73.89
C THR A 576 -82.18 13.25 -74.72
N LYS A 577 -82.21 12.08 -75.35
CA LYS A 577 -83.35 11.55 -76.12
C LYS A 577 -83.62 10.12 -75.68
N GLY A 578 -84.72 9.90 -74.95
CA GLY A 578 -84.97 8.66 -74.22
C GLY A 578 -83.82 8.36 -73.26
N ASP A 579 -83.22 7.17 -73.40
CA ASP A 579 -82.09 6.74 -72.57
C ASP A 579 -80.71 7.12 -73.15
N THR A 580 -80.65 7.82 -74.29
CA THR A 580 -79.38 8.12 -74.96
C THR A 580 -78.99 9.59 -74.85
N ALA A 581 -77.79 9.83 -74.32
CA ALA A 581 -77.19 11.16 -74.19
C ALA A 581 -76.22 11.44 -75.36
N LEU A 582 -76.43 12.53 -76.09
CA LEU A 582 -75.67 12.90 -77.29
C LEU A 582 -75.14 14.34 -77.20
N ASP A 583 -73.91 14.58 -77.66
CA ASP A 583 -73.37 15.94 -77.76
C ASP A 583 -74.20 16.77 -78.77
N MET A 584 -74.62 17.97 -78.37
CA MET A 584 -75.36 18.88 -79.24
C MET A 584 -74.47 19.46 -80.34
N ARG A 585 -73.15 19.55 -80.13
CA ARG A 585 -72.23 20.17 -81.07
C ARG A 585 -72.25 19.44 -82.41
N GLY A 586 -72.69 20.14 -83.46
CA GLY A 586 -72.78 19.61 -84.82
C GLY A 586 -74.00 18.71 -85.09
N ARG A 587 -74.93 18.58 -84.12
CA ARG A 587 -76.10 17.68 -84.22
C ARG A 587 -77.45 18.36 -84.01
N CYS A 588 -77.48 19.68 -83.82
CA CYS A 588 -78.69 20.45 -83.58
C CYS A 588 -78.98 21.48 -84.70
N SER A 589 -80.27 21.80 -84.89
CA SER A 589 -80.76 22.79 -85.85
C SER A 589 -80.38 24.23 -85.47
N ALA A 590 -80.53 25.18 -86.39
CA ALA A 590 -80.26 26.60 -86.10
C ALA A 590 -81.16 27.13 -84.96
N GLY A 591 -82.45 26.81 -84.98
CA GLY A 591 -83.39 27.19 -83.91
C GLY A 591 -83.07 26.54 -82.57
N GLN A 592 -82.73 25.25 -82.54
CA GLN A 592 -82.32 24.55 -81.31
C GLN A 592 -81.06 25.16 -80.69
N LYS A 593 -80.08 25.59 -81.51
CA LYS A 593 -78.87 26.28 -81.03
C LYS A 593 -79.19 27.62 -80.38
N VAL A 594 -80.06 28.41 -81.01
CA VAL A 594 -80.48 29.71 -80.48
C VAL A 594 -81.21 29.51 -79.16
N LEU A 595 -82.19 28.60 -79.12
CA LEU A 595 -82.97 28.33 -77.92
C LEU A 595 -82.11 27.78 -76.76
N ALA A 596 -81.26 26.78 -77.03
CA ALA A 596 -80.34 26.25 -76.02
C ALA A 596 -79.41 27.33 -75.46
N SER A 597 -78.90 28.21 -76.33
CA SER A 597 -78.02 29.31 -75.90
C SER A 597 -78.75 30.33 -75.02
N LEU A 598 -80.01 30.66 -75.34
CA LEU A 598 -80.83 31.56 -74.53
C LEU A 598 -81.14 30.97 -73.15
N ILE A 599 -81.55 29.70 -73.12
CA ILE A 599 -81.85 28.98 -71.87
C ILE A 599 -80.60 28.86 -70.99
N ILE A 600 -79.45 28.50 -71.56
CA ILE A 600 -78.19 28.42 -70.80
C ILE A 600 -77.81 29.79 -70.22
N ARG A 601 -77.96 30.88 -70.98
CA ARG A 601 -77.66 32.24 -70.48
C ARG A 601 -78.59 32.65 -69.35
N LEU A 602 -79.89 32.34 -69.44
CA LEU A 602 -80.85 32.57 -68.37
C LEU A 602 -80.48 31.79 -67.11
N ALA A 603 -80.17 30.50 -67.24
CA ALA A 603 -79.77 29.65 -66.12
C ALA A 603 -78.46 30.11 -65.45
N LEU A 604 -77.49 30.58 -66.23
CA LEU A 604 -76.24 31.14 -65.71
C LEU A 604 -76.47 32.47 -64.98
N ALA A 605 -77.27 33.36 -65.55
CA ALA A 605 -77.62 34.63 -64.92
C ALA A 605 -78.32 34.40 -63.58
N GLU A 606 -79.24 33.43 -63.52
CA GLU A 606 -79.96 33.10 -62.30
C GLU A 606 -79.07 32.45 -61.24
N SER A 607 -78.23 31.47 -61.60
CA SER A 607 -77.39 30.75 -60.62
C SER A 607 -76.22 31.59 -60.07
N PHE A 608 -75.64 32.50 -60.87
CA PHE A 608 -74.49 33.31 -60.45
C PHE A 608 -74.84 34.73 -60.01
N CYS A 609 -75.89 35.33 -60.56
CA CYS A 609 -76.23 36.75 -60.36
C CYS A 609 -77.57 36.93 -59.63
N LEU A 610 -77.79 36.17 -58.54
CA LEU A 610 -78.99 36.27 -57.70
C LEU A 610 -79.33 37.71 -57.27
N ASN A 611 -78.32 38.56 -57.07
CA ASN A 611 -78.47 39.96 -56.65
C ASN A 611 -78.45 40.97 -57.81
N CYS A 612 -78.28 40.53 -59.06
CA CYS A 612 -78.25 41.37 -60.26
C CYS A 612 -78.89 40.63 -61.44
N GLY A 613 -80.23 40.55 -61.44
CA GLY A 613 -81.03 39.84 -62.44
C GLY A 613 -81.25 40.61 -63.74
N ILE A 614 -80.21 41.23 -64.32
CA ILE A 614 -80.32 41.95 -65.59
C ILE A 614 -79.86 41.03 -66.72
N LEU A 615 -80.74 40.76 -67.68
CA LEU A 615 -80.42 40.05 -68.91
C LEU A 615 -80.89 40.84 -70.14
N ALA A 616 -79.97 41.15 -71.04
CA ALA A 616 -80.28 41.77 -72.32
C ALA A 616 -80.44 40.70 -73.41
N LEU A 617 -81.59 40.69 -74.08
CA LEU A 617 -81.90 39.79 -75.18
C LEU A 617 -82.09 40.61 -76.47
N ASP A 618 -81.07 40.60 -77.33
CA ASP A 618 -81.14 41.22 -78.65
C ASP A 618 -81.56 40.17 -79.69
N GLU A 619 -82.62 40.45 -80.44
CA GLU A 619 -83.24 39.56 -81.44
C GLU A 619 -83.39 38.07 -81.00
N PRO A 620 -83.98 37.75 -79.83
CA PRO A 620 -84.01 36.39 -79.29
C PRO A 620 -84.87 35.40 -80.10
N THR A 621 -85.66 35.89 -81.06
CA THR A 621 -86.58 35.08 -81.87
C THR A 621 -85.98 34.61 -83.20
N THR A 622 -84.72 34.94 -83.49
CA THR A 622 -84.04 34.59 -84.73
C THR A 622 -83.98 33.08 -84.93
N ASN A 623 -84.47 32.59 -86.09
CA ASN A 623 -84.53 31.18 -86.46
C ASN A 623 -85.38 30.28 -85.53
N LEU A 624 -86.30 30.85 -84.74
CA LEU A 624 -87.28 30.11 -83.93
C LEU A 624 -88.64 30.04 -84.63
N ASP A 625 -89.29 28.88 -84.54
CA ASP A 625 -90.67 28.70 -84.98
C ASP A 625 -91.65 29.41 -84.04
N ARG A 626 -92.80 29.82 -84.56
CA ARG A 626 -93.80 30.61 -83.82
C ARG A 626 -94.24 29.95 -82.51
N GLU A 627 -94.41 28.63 -82.48
CA GLU A 627 -94.78 27.88 -81.27
C GLU A 627 -93.71 27.93 -80.17
N ASN A 628 -92.43 27.87 -80.56
CA ASN A 628 -91.31 27.98 -79.63
C ASN A 628 -91.11 29.43 -79.16
N ILE A 629 -91.40 30.42 -80.01
CA ILE A 629 -91.38 31.85 -79.63
C ILE A 629 -92.47 32.13 -78.57
N GLU A 630 -93.70 31.70 -78.82
CA GLU A 630 -94.83 31.90 -77.89
C GLU A 630 -94.57 31.17 -76.56
N SER A 631 -94.08 29.93 -76.62
CA SER A 631 -93.73 29.15 -75.42
C SER A 631 -92.57 29.77 -74.63
N PHE A 632 -91.56 30.32 -75.31
CA PHE A 632 -90.44 31.00 -74.66
C PHE A 632 -90.88 32.30 -73.99
N ALA A 633 -91.75 33.08 -74.63
CA ALA A 633 -92.31 34.28 -74.04
C ALA A 633 -93.13 33.97 -72.77
N HIS A 634 -93.94 32.91 -72.80
CA HIS A 634 -94.66 32.44 -71.61
C HIS A 634 -93.72 31.98 -70.50
N ALA A 635 -92.70 31.16 -70.82
CA ALA A 635 -91.72 30.70 -69.85
C ALA A 635 -90.93 31.86 -69.21
N LEU A 636 -90.63 32.91 -69.98
CA LEU A 636 -90.01 34.13 -69.45
C LEU A 636 -90.92 34.85 -68.47
N VAL A 637 -92.20 35.09 -68.82
CA VAL A 637 -93.17 35.76 -67.95
C VAL A 637 -93.37 35.01 -66.63
N ASP A 638 -93.57 33.70 -66.70
CA ASP A 638 -93.72 32.85 -65.51
C ASP A 638 -92.48 32.89 -64.62
N ARG A 639 -91.28 32.95 -65.24
CA ARG A 639 -90.02 33.04 -64.49
C ARG A 639 -89.81 34.40 -63.86
N PHE A 640 -90.20 35.49 -64.52
CA PHE A 640 -90.17 36.84 -63.94
C PHE A 640 -91.06 36.92 -62.69
N LEU A 641 -92.29 36.39 -62.76
CA LEU A 641 -93.20 36.34 -61.61
C LEU A 641 -92.65 35.49 -60.47
N TYR A 642 -92.06 34.33 -60.80
CA TYR A 642 -91.42 33.47 -59.79
C TYR A 642 -90.26 34.16 -59.08
N LEU A 643 -89.37 34.83 -59.82
CA LEU A 643 -88.23 35.55 -59.25
C LEU A 643 -88.66 36.77 -58.42
N GLU A 644 -89.73 37.47 -58.83
CA GLU A 644 -90.31 38.58 -58.07
C GLU A 644 -90.92 38.10 -56.74
N MET A 645 -91.61 36.95 -56.75
CA MET A 645 -92.09 36.32 -55.52
C MET A 645 -90.93 35.90 -54.61
N GLU A 646 -89.88 35.27 -55.15
CA GLU A 646 -88.73 34.81 -54.36
C GLU A 646 -87.94 35.98 -53.74
N PHE A 647 -87.79 37.09 -54.46
CA PHE A 647 -87.19 38.32 -53.96
C PHE A 647 -87.99 38.91 -52.79
N ASN A 648 -89.32 38.99 -52.91
CA ASN A 648 -90.22 39.47 -51.85
C ASN A 648 -90.32 38.53 -50.63
N THR A 649 -89.78 37.32 -50.71
CA THR A 649 -89.79 36.36 -49.59
C THR A 649 -88.46 36.33 -48.84
N LYS A 650 -87.35 36.73 -49.49
CA LYS A 650 -85.99 36.78 -48.90
C LYS A 650 -85.63 38.16 -48.31
N HIS A 651 -86.45 39.18 -48.55
CA HIS A 651 -86.42 40.50 -47.94
C HIS A 651 -87.78 40.77 -47.29
#